data_AF-A0A535ICQ0-F1
#
_entry.id   AF-A0A535ICQ0-F1
#
_cell.length_a   1.000
_cell.length_b   1.000
_cell.length_c   1.000
_cell.angle_alpha   90.00
_cell.angle_beta   90.00
_cell.angle_gamma   90.00
#
_symmetry.space_group_name_H-M   'P 1'
#
loop_
_entity.id
_entity.type
_entity.pdbx_description
1 polymer ?
#
loop_
_entity_poly.entity_id
_entity_poly.type
_entity_poly.pdbx_seq_one_letter_code
_entity_poly.pdbx_strand_id
1 'polypeptide(L)'
;MEAPRGDHARRRHRQGPWRDGLGPPSDTTQFRQTITGFSFGGDAISICYHGFGGYNEYTSCNFDGEQKSAWLRTFIEPGDALLTMTMSVRADNPVHIVFGGHSRGLIDISSNSNIFLDGTLTNPDGDTNVTATSGGSIRQPSSESSLFRVILAGGGGSGGANPPIVTNNLTLSGAGGVGTAGGPINASLTPSGVLNASSGTGGGIYVSLSSAARIGQVSAGTASGYGDVSITAEGALVRAQSSSNTTLNVSGRDIMLISRVGTIGTIANPLRINAHAIPLSNGGFNRGFLFAEADGDIGLRQVAGNLVVSEINSHNGDVFVDVLAGGIFDRFSYTPAQLLAEDEANALWARLKLTADLGVADLKGQTITAFETQVDRNYEQYWALRFNADAYTADEITSLSDDGLANLRPHATRALGHSASDAEVLAYAQGLYVAYVPFFDANLDAAWRTSADFTTHNAAFSYDATTAQETDLTDRAEWTTDELRYFVNRTALSPSAGTPVPPANPNVFGRNVTLQATGSIGRLAAPVFISLSDLTNGHLTDEQAAALALAAAPGDVAIVGVDGLGHTVRFSFTSTPSIPSGVTLTGIEVKQLAPLFVGATGTFNATSTGGAVFVQSTQPDLNIGFVSAGTDASLTTAQDILSAGTAPTLQIHTGGNLVLLAGSGDIAATHSGSTHTPLRIEVLGTLTSATAGQLLDLREISGDLDFERIGAGGDAFVAVPLGGLFQTVGGIGVAAENLTINLQGAIGRVTQSVTILLDAPAGRLVADAGGNIWIDGASGPLNTSGDLNITHVFSSGGDVTLAADGSILNPEAGSVASIHGNKISLTARDGSLGVLGGDLIVNSRFAGSGVVNAHAQGDIYLIETTGDLNLGNVVIDGITGQTAHLVAQAGNILNGLASAGLNVFGPKAWLQASLGIGAAAKFLTTSVGSLSARALGGGIWIDQFGAVVAGNVLTSAGVLPANALEATGPITLNAHSPVTVIANSLAGGAILITSDDDAVGDDLIQIDPGVLVRSTGSSVAIRSGDGIWQRAGSTVQAATRIDLEVDHASTDPSGGTALLQGTLIAPLIVLSGNADEDDLKLNPELVLGHVQIFGDGANDLLTVDLMPTLDLAHKLNAAAGPAGLNTG
;
A
#
# COMPACT_ATOMS: atom_id res chain seq x y z
N MET A 1 -40.94 -58.42 100.53
CA MET A 1 -42.38 -58.11 100.72
C MET A 1 -42.82 -57.22 99.58
N GLU A 2 -44.11 -57.29 99.27
CA GLU A 2 -44.84 -56.59 98.21
C GLU A 2 -44.27 -55.23 97.75
N ALA A 3 -44.40 -54.98 96.45
CA ALA A 3 -44.15 -53.71 95.78
C ALA A 3 -44.89 -52.54 96.46
N PRO A 4 -44.38 -51.30 96.34
CA PRO A 4 -44.98 -50.41 95.34
C PRO A 4 -44.02 -49.36 94.74
N ARG A 5 -44.61 -48.53 93.86
CA ARG A 5 -44.03 -47.58 92.90
C ARG A 5 -43.17 -46.45 93.51
N GLY A 6 -42.16 -46.08 92.70
CA GLY A 6 -41.81 -44.69 92.36
C GLY A 6 -40.75 -44.03 93.22
N ASP A 7 -39.57 -43.75 92.65
CA ASP A 7 -39.18 -42.36 92.37
C ASP A 7 -37.94 -42.25 91.47
N HIS A 8 -37.82 -41.09 90.83
CA HIS A 8 -36.78 -40.69 89.89
C HIS A 8 -35.40 -40.40 90.53
N ALA A 9 -34.39 -40.39 89.64
CA ALA A 9 -33.17 -39.57 89.65
C ALA A 9 -31.81 -40.21 90.05
N ARG A 10 -31.06 -40.54 88.98
CA ARG A 10 -29.68 -40.14 88.64
C ARG A 10 -28.48 -40.39 89.61
N ARG A 11 -27.41 -40.87 88.95
CA ARG A 11 -25.94 -40.87 89.27
C ARG A 11 -25.44 -41.96 90.22
N ARG A 12 -24.21 -42.47 90.13
CA ARG A 12 -23.20 -42.75 89.06
C ARG A 12 -22.12 -43.58 89.79
N HIS A 13 -21.56 -44.62 89.17
CA HIS A 13 -20.21 -45.22 89.33
C HIS A 13 -20.23 -46.62 88.70
N ARG A 14 -19.28 -47.16 87.90
CA ARG A 14 -17.94 -46.84 87.39
C ARG A 14 -17.79 -47.54 86.01
N GLN A 15 -17.00 -46.98 85.09
CA GLN A 15 -16.52 -47.63 83.85
C GLN A 15 -15.09 -48.19 84.05
N GLY A 16 -14.76 -49.26 83.31
CA GLY A 16 -13.41 -49.79 83.07
C GLY A 16 -13.47 -50.94 82.03
N PRO A 17 -12.67 -50.92 80.92
CA PRO A 17 -12.90 -51.71 79.69
C PRO A 17 -11.93 -52.89 79.50
N TRP A 18 -12.22 -53.87 78.61
CA TRP A 18 -11.29 -54.56 77.67
C TRP A 18 -12.01 -55.60 76.77
N ARG A 19 -11.85 -55.40 75.45
CA ARG A 19 -11.78 -56.32 74.28
C ARG A 19 -12.61 -57.62 74.21
N ASP A 20 -13.44 -57.69 73.17
CA ASP A 20 -13.81 -58.94 72.48
C ASP A 20 -13.41 -58.85 71.00
N GLY A 21 -12.75 -59.89 70.50
CA GLY A 21 -12.34 -60.06 69.12
C GLY A 21 -12.63 -61.47 68.61
N LEU A 22 -13.13 -61.51 67.36
CA LEU A 22 -13.02 -62.58 66.36
C LEU A 22 -13.79 -63.90 66.59
N GLY A 23 -15.02 -63.94 66.07
CA GLY A 23 -15.58 -65.10 65.35
C GLY A 23 -15.53 -64.86 63.83
N PRO A 24 -15.47 -65.90 62.98
CA PRO A 24 -15.14 -65.77 61.55
C PRO A 24 -16.27 -65.07 60.76
N PRO A 25 -15.95 -64.41 59.64
CA PRO A 25 -16.95 -63.75 58.79
C PRO A 25 -17.85 -64.80 58.15
N SER A 26 -19.15 -64.73 58.40
CA SER A 26 -20.13 -65.35 57.53
C SER A 26 -20.07 -64.65 56.17
N ASP A 27 -19.54 -65.37 55.20
CA ASP A 27 -19.61 -65.13 53.77
C ASP A 27 -21.05 -64.77 53.33
N THR A 28 -21.30 -63.53 52.90
CA THR A 28 -22.58 -63.08 52.34
C THR A 28 -22.46 -62.75 50.84
N THR A 29 -21.91 -63.70 50.09
CA THR A 29 -21.88 -63.74 48.61
C THR A 29 -23.22 -64.10 47.95
N GLN A 30 -24.36 -64.11 48.65
CA GLN A 30 -25.58 -64.71 48.10
C GLN A 30 -26.77 -63.75 48.07
N PHE A 31 -27.24 -63.50 46.83
CA PHE A 31 -28.65 -63.35 46.44
C PHE A 31 -29.64 -63.37 47.61
N ARG A 32 -30.35 -62.25 47.83
CA ARG A 32 -31.37 -62.15 48.88
C ARG A 32 -32.74 -62.42 48.27
N GLN A 33 -33.36 -63.51 48.69
CA GLN A 33 -34.73 -63.86 48.32
C GLN A 33 -35.62 -63.73 49.55
N THR A 34 -36.66 -62.92 49.44
CA THR A 34 -37.74 -62.86 50.44
C THR A 34 -38.97 -63.49 49.82
N ILE A 35 -39.42 -64.60 50.40
CA ILE A 35 -40.67 -65.27 50.01
C ILE A 35 -41.68 -64.98 51.12
N THR A 36 -42.75 -64.28 50.77
CA THR A 36 -43.91 -64.08 51.65
C THR A 36 -45.11 -64.78 51.03
N GLY A 37 -45.65 -65.76 51.75
CA GLY A 37 -46.86 -66.48 51.37
C GLY A 37 -48.04 -66.04 52.22
N PHE A 38 -49.17 -65.82 51.58
CA PHE A 38 -50.46 -65.63 52.26
C PHE A 38 -51.46 -66.64 51.70
N SER A 39 -52.23 -67.30 52.57
CA SER A 39 -53.38 -68.12 52.18
C SER A 39 -54.67 -67.38 52.52
N PHE A 40 -55.64 -67.38 51.60
CA PHE A 40 -56.96 -66.83 51.83
C PHE A 40 -58.01 -67.73 51.16
N GLY A 41 -59.18 -67.82 51.77
CA GLY A 41 -60.28 -68.65 51.27
C GLY A 41 -60.07 -70.13 51.55
N GLY A 42 -61.02 -70.77 52.22
CA GLY A 42 -60.97 -72.19 52.54
C GLY A 42 -62.18 -72.58 53.38
N ASP A 43 -62.91 -73.62 52.97
CA ASP A 43 -64.03 -74.16 53.74
C ASP A 43 -63.51 -74.85 55.01
N ALA A 44 -64.17 -74.57 56.14
CA ALA A 44 -63.78 -75.10 57.44
C ALA A 44 -64.50 -76.43 57.72
N ILE A 45 -63.75 -77.54 57.80
CA ILE A 45 -64.28 -78.82 58.27
C ILE A 45 -63.96 -78.99 59.76
N SER A 46 -65.00 -79.22 60.56
CA SER A 46 -64.90 -79.51 62.00
C SER A 46 -65.27 -80.97 62.26
N ILE A 47 -64.42 -81.74 62.95
CA ILE A 47 -64.62 -83.18 63.21
C ILE A 47 -64.62 -83.45 64.72
N CYS A 48 -65.73 -83.99 65.28
CA CYS A 48 -65.82 -84.50 66.66
C CYS A 48 -65.18 -85.92 66.72
N TYR A 49 -64.20 -86.17 67.59
CA TYR A 49 -63.44 -87.45 67.64
C TYR A 49 -64.03 -88.42 68.67
N HIS A 50 -64.95 -89.31 68.25
CA HIS A 50 -65.07 -90.74 68.59
C HIS A 50 -66.47 -91.31 68.26
N GLY A 51 -66.49 -92.31 67.37
CA GLY A 51 -67.37 -93.49 67.43
C GLY A 51 -68.89 -93.31 67.37
N PHE A 52 -69.45 -92.76 66.28
CA PHE A 52 -70.85 -93.03 65.91
C PHE A 52 -71.00 -93.15 64.39
N GLY A 53 -71.71 -94.20 63.96
CA GLY A 53 -71.99 -94.50 62.57
C GLY A 53 -73.26 -93.80 62.07
N GLY A 54 -73.22 -93.36 60.82
CA GLY A 54 -74.37 -92.85 60.09
C GLY A 54 -74.53 -91.33 60.18
N TYR A 55 -74.47 -90.69 59.01
CA TYR A 55 -74.70 -89.26 58.78
C TYR A 55 -76.18 -88.88 58.97
N ASN A 56 -76.44 -87.70 59.56
CA ASN A 56 -77.40 -86.74 59.02
C ASN A 56 -77.06 -85.30 59.47
N GLU A 57 -77.47 -84.37 58.61
CA GLU A 57 -77.08 -82.96 58.61
C GLU A 57 -77.80 -82.15 59.70
N TYR A 58 -77.06 -81.18 60.25
CA TYR A 58 -77.47 -80.10 61.17
C TYR A 58 -77.53 -80.40 62.69
N THR A 59 -76.51 -79.82 63.36
CA THR A 59 -76.42 -79.27 64.73
C THR A 59 -75.99 -80.14 65.93
N SER A 60 -74.89 -79.68 66.55
CA SER A 60 -74.46 -79.82 67.97
C SER A 60 -74.13 -81.21 68.53
N CYS A 61 -72.87 -81.37 68.96
CA CYS A 61 -72.42 -82.44 69.88
C CYS A 61 -73.02 -82.12 71.29
N ASN A 62 -74.11 -82.77 71.72
CA ASN A 62 -74.76 -82.60 73.03
C ASN A 62 -75.20 -83.96 73.64
N PHE A 63 -74.74 -84.29 74.86
CA PHE A 63 -75.31 -85.36 75.70
C PHE A 63 -75.15 -85.00 77.20
N ASP A 64 -76.24 -85.16 77.97
CA ASP A 64 -76.38 -85.09 79.44
C ASP A 64 -76.13 -83.77 80.20
N GLY A 65 -76.82 -82.70 79.78
CA GLY A 65 -77.43 -81.74 80.73
C GLY A 65 -76.53 -80.88 81.62
N GLU A 66 -75.21 -81.05 81.63
CA GLU A 66 -74.25 -80.16 82.27
C GLU A 66 -73.06 -79.90 81.34
N GLN A 67 -72.84 -78.61 81.05
CA GLN A 67 -71.83 -78.15 80.11
C GLN A 67 -70.41 -78.39 80.62
N LYS A 68 -69.76 -79.46 80.15
CA LYS A 68 -68.30 -79.48 79.96
C LYS A 68 -67.87 -80.29 78.74
N SER A 69 -66.91 -79.71 78.02
CA SER A 69 -66.05 -80.26 76.96
C SER A 69 -66.55 -80.15 75.52
N ALA A 70 -65.77 -79.46 74.68
CA ALA A 70 -65.06 -80.09 73.58
C ALA A 70 -64.11 -79.08 72.91
N TRP A 71 -62.83 -79.42 72.80
CA TRP A 71 -61.87 -78.66 72.00
C TRP A 71 -62.19 -78.92 70.52
N LEU A 72 -62.89 -77.99 69.87
CA LEU A 72 -63.04 -77.95 68.42
C LEU A 72 -61.67 -77.75 67.77
N ARG A 73 -61.22 -78.73 66.98
CA ARG A 73 -60.14 -78.52 66.01
C ARG A 73 -60.77 -78.29 64.65
N THR A 74 -60.76 -77.03 64.23
CA THR A 74 -61.11 -76.63 62.88
C THR A 74 -59.90 -76.89 61.97
N PHE A 75 -60.09 -77.72 60.94
CA PHE A 75 -59.11 -77.85 59.86
C PHE A 75 -59.58 -76.93 58.73
N ILE A 76 -58.73 -75.99 58.34
CA ILE A 76 -58.96 -75.09 57.21
C ILE A 76 -58.14 -75.63 56.04
N GLU A 77 -58.79 -76.05 54.95
CA GLU A 77 -58.10 -76.33 53.69
C GLU A 77 -58.05 -75.04 52.86
N PRO A 78 -56.87 -74.44 52.61
CA PRO A 78 -56.79 -73.23 51.80
C PRO A 78 -57.09 -73.55 50.32
N GLY A 79 -58.08 -72.88 49.74
CA GLY A 79 -58.51 -73.03 48.34
C GLY A 79 -57.63 -72.28 47.34
N ASP A 80 -56.90 -71.25 47.78
CA ASP A 80 -55.93 -70.49 46.96
C ASP A 80 -54.72 -70.04 47.79
N ALA A 81 -53.55 -69.96 47.15
CA ALA A 81 -52.32 -69.47 47.77
C ALA A 81 -51.64 -68.42 46.88
N LEU A 82 -51.30 -67.26 47.45
CA LEU A 82 -50.49 -66.24 46.79
C LEU A 82 -49.07 -66.27 47.34
N LEU A 83 -48.11 -66.60 46.47
CA LEU A 83 -46.69 -66.57 46.77
C LEU A 83 -46.07 -65.31 46.15
N THR A 84 -45.58 -64.38 46.96
CA THR A 84 -44.81 -63.23 46.46
C THR A 84 -43.33 -63.46 46.72
N MET A 85 -42.53 -63.48 45.67
CA MET A 85 -41.08 -63.66 45.72
C MET A 85 -40.40 -62.34 45.33
N THR A 86 -39.65 -61.74 46.25
CA THR A 86 -38.80 -60.56 45.96
C THR A 86 -37.34 -60.99 45.99
N MET A 87 -36.62 -60.78 44.89
CA MET A 87 -35.21 -61.14 44.73
C MET A 87 -34.37 -59.87 44.52
N SER A 88 -33.24 -59.75 45.24
CA SER A 88 -32.28 -58.66 45.05
C SER A 88 -30.84 -59.19 44.99
N VAL A 89 -30.08 -58.71 44.00
CA VAL A 89 -28.65 -59.01 43.78
C VAL A 89 -27.85 -57.72 43.96
N ARG A 90 -26.59 -57.80 44.42
CA ARG A 90 -25.72 -56.60 44.50
C ARG A 90 -25.42 -56.09 43.09
N ALA A 91 -25.43 -54.76 42.92
CA ALA A 91 -25.21 -54.11 41.63
C ALA A 91 -23.78 -54.29 41.06
N ASP A 92 -22.82 -54.76 41.88
CA ASP A 92 -21.44 -55.06 41.48
C ASP A 92 -21.25 -56.50 40.97
N ASN A 93 -22.31 -57.32 40.90
CA ASN A 93 -22.22 -58.64 40.30
C ASN A 93 -21.95 -58.52 38.78
N PRO A 94 -20.95 -59.23 38.23
CA PRO A 94 -20.67 -59.23 36.80
C PRO A 94 -21.86 -59.81 36.03
N VAL A 95 -22.47 -59.00 35.16
CA VAL A 95 -23.56 -59.42 34.27
C VAL A 95 -22.96 -59.79 32.92
N HIS A 96 -22.85 -61.08 32.61
CA HIS A 96 -22.49 -61.55 31.28
C HIS A 96 -23.75 -61.53 30.38
N ILE A 97 -23.80 -60.62 29.41
CA ILE A 97 -24.87 -60.55 28.41
C ILE A 97 -24.35 -61.19 27.12
N VAL A 98 -24.94 -62.31 26.71
CA VAL A 98 -24.66 -62.97 25.42
C VAL A 98 -25.96 -63.07 24.64
N PHE A 99 -26.06 -62.35 23.53
CA PHE A 99 -27.22 -62.42 22.63
C PHE A 99 -27.13 -63.66 21.73
N GLY A 100 -27.42 -64.83 22.30
CA GLY A 100 -27.54 -66.07 21.52
C GLY A 100 -28.87 -66.11 20.75
N GLY A 101 -28.90 -65.67 19.49
CA GLY A 101 -29.96 -66.05 18.54
C GLY A 101 -30.86 -64.96 17.92
N HIS A 102 -30.62 -63.66 18.17
CA HIS A 102 -31.35 -62.56 17.51
C HIS A 102 -30.40 -61.57 16.83
N SER A 103 -30.81 -61.00 15.69
CA SER A 103 -30.00 -60.10 14.86
C SER A 103 -29.88 -58.66 15.39
N ARG A 104 -30.41 -58.36 16.59
CA ARG A 104 -30.34 -57.04 17.24
C ARG A 104 -30.64 -57.14 18.74
N GLY A 105 -29.71 -56.70 19.60
CA GLY A 105 -29.87 -56.63 21.07
C GLY A 105 -30.11 -55.19 21.57
N LEU A 106 -30.71 -55.02 22.75
CA LEU A 106 -30.76 -53.74 23.46
C LEU A 106 -30.05 -53.92 24.81
N ILE A 107 -29.04 -53.10 25.07
CA ILE A 107 -28.46 -52.93 26.40
C ILE A 107 -28.97 -51.60 26.94
N ASP A 108 -29.72 -51.61 28.04
CA ASP A 108 -30.22 -50.40 28.71
C ASP A 108 -29.82 -50.42 30.19
N ILE A 109 -28.96 -49.48 30.56
CA ILE A 109 -28.40 -49.35 31.91
C ILE A 109 -28.88 -48.02 32.48
N SER A 110 -29.61 -48.05 33.59
CA SER A 110 -30.09 -46.86 34.28
C SER A 110 -29.75 -46.87 35.76
N SER A 111 -29.23 -45.75 36.26
CA SER A 111 -28.88 -45.54 37.67
C SER A 111 -29.32 -44.15 38.11
N ASN A 112 -29.62 -44.00 39.40
CA ASN A 112 -29.84 -42.70 40.04
C ASN A 112 -28.57 -42.11 40.69
N SER A 113 -27.43 -42.73 40.42
CA SER A 113 -26.10 -42.31 40.89
C SER A 113 -25.08 -42.52 39.77
N ASN A 114 -23.79 -42.38 40.08
CA ASN A 114 -22.70 -42.60 39.13
C ASN A 114 -22.74 -44.03 38.55
N ILE A 115 -22.45 -44.14 37.26
CA ILE A 115 -22.23 -45.42 36.56
C ILE A 115 -20.75 -45.54 36.26
N PHE A 116 -20.12 -46.61 36.73
CA PHE A 116 -18.72 -46.94 36.43
C PHE A 116 -18.66 -48.10 35.46
N LEU A 117 -18.04 -47.89 34.30
CA LEU A 117 -17.88 -48.90 33.25
C LEU A 117 -16.51 -49.57 33.39
N ASP A 118 -16.41 -50.60 34.24
CA ASP A 118 -15.15 -51.32 34.54
C ASP A 118 -14.96 -52.61 33.71
N GLY A 119 -15.56 -52.66 32.50
CA GLY A 119 -15.54 -53.82 31.62
C GLY A 119 -16.07 -53.51 30.21
N THR A 120 -15.88 -54.44 29.27
CA THR A 120 -16.33 -54.28 27.86
C THR A 120 -17.84 -54.51 27.77
N LEU A 121 -18.56 -53.59 27.13
CA LEU A 121 -19.98 -53.79 26.76
C LEU A 121 -20.05 -54.12 25.27
N THR A 122 -20.51 -55.32 24.90
CA THR A 122 -20.53 -55.78 23.49
C THR A 122 -21.95 -56.02 23.01
N ASN A 123 -22.44 -55.19 22.09
CA ASN A 123 -23.73 -55.26 21.42
C ASN A 123 -23.65 -54.73 19.95
N PRO A 124 -22.77 -55.29 19.10
CA PRO A 124 -22.43 -54.72 17.79
C PRO A 124 -23.64 -54.58 16.85
N ASP A 125 -24.63 -55.46 16.94
CA ASP A 125 -25.83 -55.42 16.08
C ASP A 125 -26.96 -54.56 16.68
N GLY A 126 -26.76 -53.99 17.87
CA GLY A 126 -27.80 -53.44 18.72
C GLY A 126 -27.48 -52.10 19.38
N ASP A 127 -28.48 -51.55 20.05
CA ASP A 127 -28.38 -50.22 20.67
C ASP A 127 -27.94 -50.37 22.14
N THR A 128 -27.04 -49.49 22.58
CA THR A 128 -26.59 -49.41 23.97
C THR A 128 -26.92 -48.05 24.55
N ASN A 129 -27.74 -48.06 25.60
CA ASN A 129 -28.18 -46.89 26.35
C ASN A 129 -27.62 -46.94 27.77
N VAL A 130 -26.96 -45.87 28.21
CA VAL A 130 -26.44 -45.73 29.57
C VAL A 130 -26.91 -44.41 30.14
N THR A 131 -27.67 -44.45 31.23
CA THR A 131 -28.35 -43.30 31.83
C THR A 131 -28.05 -43.17 33.32
N ALA A 132 -27.31 -42.14 33.72
CA ALA A 132 -27.11 -41.74 35.11
C ALA A 132 -27.98 -40.51 35.43
N THR A 133 -28.93 -40.65 36.34
CA THR A 133 -29.89 -39.61 36.74
C THR A 133 -29.48 -38.95 38.07
N SER A 134 -30.23 -37.93 38.51
CA SER A 134 -30.06 -37.28 39.83
C SER A 134 -28.65 -36.74 40.14
N GLY A 135 -27.96 -36.22 39.11
CA GLY A 135 -26.59 -35.69 39.23
C GLY A 135 -25.48 -36.74 39.05
N GLY A 136 -25.83 -38.01 38.80
CA GLY A 136 -24.86 -39.07 38.51
C GLY A 136 -24.09 -38.84 37.20
N SER A 137 -22.80 -39.17 37.20
CA SER A 137 -21.91 -39.15 36.03
C SER A 137 -21.69 -40.56 35.48
N ILE A 138 -21.44 -40.68 34.17
CA ILE A 138 -20.94 -41.92 33.55
C ILE A 138 -19.43 -41.82 33.49
N ARG A 139 -18.70 -42.76 34.10
CA ARG A 139 -17.24 -42.75 34.15
C ARG A 139 -16.66 -44.08 33.75
N GLN A 140 -15.53 -44.03 33.07
CA GLN A 140 -14.66 -45.17 32.87
C GLN A 140 -13.43 -44.97 33.76
N PRO A 141 -13.08 -45.91 34.66
CA PRO A 141 -11.91 -45.76 35.51
C PRO A 141 -10.66 -45.62 34.64
N SER A 142 -9.82 -44.61 34.90
CA SER A 142 -8.54 -44.47 34.20
C SER A 142 -7.49 -45.38 34.84
N SER A 143 -6.52 -45.82 34.03
CA SER A 143 -5.33 -46.59 34.46
C SER A 143 -4.71 -46.07 35.77
N GLU A 144 -4.67 -44.75 35.95
CA GLU A 144 -3.96 -44.05 37.04
C GLU A 144 -4.78 -43.86 38.33
N SER A 145 -6.12 -43.96 38.33
CA SER A 145 -6.95 -43.63 39.51
C SER A 145 -7.32 -44.84 40.40
N SER A 146 -6.52 -45.91 40.35
CA SER A 146 -6.83 -47.22 40.93
C SER A 146 -6.76 -47.35 42.46
N LEU A 147 -6.95 -46.28 43.24
CA LEU A 147 -7.19 -46.46 44.69
C LEU A 147 -8.50 -47.23 44.96
N PHE A 148 -9.46 -47.21 44.03
CA PHE A 148 -10.69 -47.99 44.12
C PHE A 148 -10.54 -49.45 43.68
N ARG A 149 -9.60 -49.79 42.77
CA ARG A 149 -9.29 -51.20 42.41
C ARG A 149 -8.60 -51.93 43.56
N VAL A 150 -7.79 -51.24 44.36
CA VAL A 150 -7.03 -51.83 45.48
C VAL A 150 -7.92 -52.21 46.67
N ILE A 151 -9.05 -51.53 46.89
CA ILE A 151 -9.89 -51.77 48.08
C ILE A 151 -10.89 -52.93 47.88
N LEU A 152 -11.20 -53.33 46.63
CA LEU A 152 -12.23 -54.34 46.34
C LEU A 152 -11.75 -55.60 45.59
N ALA A 153 -10.58 -55.61 44.97
CA ALA A 153 -10.08 -56.78 44.24
C ALA A 153 -8.73 -57.25 44.78
N GLY A 154 -8.76 -58.28 45.63
CA GLY A 154 -7.59 -59.09 45.94
C GLY A 154 -7.17 -59.90 44.71
N GLY A 155 -6.42 -59.29 43.79
CA GLY A 155 -5.89 -59.96 42.61
C GLY A 155 -5.18 -59.00 41.67
N GLY A 156 -3.86 -59.14 41.55
CA GLY A 156 -3.04 -58.37 40.61
C GLY A 156 -3.50 -58.60 39.17
N GLY A 157 -3.98 -57.54 38.53
CA GLY A 157 -4.32 -57.52 37.11
C GLY A 157 -3.65 -56.31 36.45
N SER A 158 -2.68 -56.63 35.59
CA SER A 158 -1.88 -55.76 34.72
C SER A 158 -2.69 -54.68 34.00
N GLY A 159 -2.10 -53.49 33.85
CA GLY A 159 -2.65 -52.34 33.13
C GLY A 159 -2.85 -52.59 31.64
N GLY A 160 -4.03 -53.09 31.28
CA GLY A 160 -4.55 -53.12 29.93
C GLY A 160 -5.47 -51.91 29.67
N ALA A 161 -5.49 -51.44 28.44
CA ALA A 161 -6.33 -50.35 27.96
C ALA A 161 -7.78 -50.41 28.46
N ASN A 162 -8.38 -49.23 28.69
CA ASN A 162 -9.78 -49.07 29.09
C ASN A 162 -10.72 -49.88 28.17
N PRO A 163 -11.48 -50.86 28.70
CA PRO A 163 -12.26 -51.80 27.89
C PRO A 163 -13.40 -51.10 27.13
N PRO A 164 -13.51 -51.23 25.79
CA PRO A 164 -14.41 -50.40 24.99
C PRO A 164 -15.88 -50.82 25.05
N ILE A 165 -16.80 -49.89 24.78
CA ILE A 165 -18.19 -50.20 24.41
C ILE A 165 -18.23 -50.50 22.90
N VAL A 166 -18.64 -51.69 22.47
CA VAL A 166 -18.82 -52.05 21.06
C VAL A 166 -20.31 -52.14 20.76
N THR A 167 -20.86 -51.29 19.90
CA THR A 167 -22.33 -51.22 19.69
C THR A 167 -22.72 -50.75 18.28
N ASN A 168 -23.99 -50.92 17.87
CA ASN A 168 -24.52 -50.24 16.69
C ASN A 168 -24.76 -48.75 16.98
N ASN A 169 -25.71 -48.42 17.87
CA ASN A 169 -25.95 -47.03 18.32
C ASN A 169 -25.58 -46.87 19.80
N LEU A 170 -25.02 -45.72 20.16
CA LEU A 170 -24.61 -45.41 21.53
C LEU A 170 -25.35 -44.17 22.04
N THR A 171 -26.07 -44.32 23.15
CA THR A 171 -26.71 -43.20 23.86
C THR A 171 -26.16 -43.11 25.29
N LEU A 172 -25.52 -41.99 25.63
CA LEU A 172 -24.96 -41.72 26.96
C LEU A 172 -25.66 -40.52 27.59
N SER A 173 -26.36 -40.69 28.71
CA SER A 173 -27.05 -39.60 29.41
C SER A 173 -26.56 -39.51 30.85
N GLY A 174 -25.69 -38.56 31.15
CA GLY A 174 -25.10 -38.40 32.49
C GLY A 174 -25.46 -37.04 33.10
N ALA A 175 -26.38 -37.00 34.06
CA ALA A 175 -26.78 -35.74 34.70
C ALA A 175 -25.62 -34.92 35.29
N GLY A 176 -24.53 -35.57 35.73
CA GLY A 176 -23.30 -34.92 36.20
C GLY A 176 -22.14 -34.85 35.18
N GLY A 177 -22.27 -35.48 34.01
CA GLY A 177 -21.22 -35.56 32.98
C GLY A 177 -21.03 -36.97 32.40
N VAL A 178 -20.38 -37.05 31.24
CA VAL A 178 -20.05 -38.29 30.53
C VAL A 178 -18.54 -38.31 30.26
N GLY A 179 -17.81 -39.20 30.92
CA GLY A 179 -16.35 -39.24 30.86
C GLY A 179 -15.69 -38.03 31.53
N THR A 180 -14.36 -37.97 31.42
CA THR A 180 -13.53 -36.85 31.89
C THR A 180 -12.36 -36.64 30.92
N ALA A 181 -11.70 -35.48 30.94
CA ALA A 181 -10.53 -35.22 30.09
C ALA A 181 -9.40 -36.26 30.27
N GLY A 182 -9.16 -36.76 31.50
CA GLY A 182 -8.17 -37.80 31.80
C GLY A 182 -8.71 -39.24 31.72
N GLY A 183 -9.96 -39.42 31.33
CA GLY A 183 -10.64 -40.71 31.27
C GLY A 183 -11.90 -40.61 30.40
N PRO A 184 -11.75 -40.50 29.06
CA PRO A 184 -12.87 -40.48 28.14
C PRO A 184 -13.58 -41.84 28.12
N ILE A 185 -14.84 -41.86 27.69
CA ILE A 185 -15.56 -43.11 27.42
C ILE A 185 -15.07 -43.68 26.10
N ASN A 186 -14.47 -44.86 26.13
CA ASN A 186 -14.00 -45.56 24.93
C ASN A 186 -15.14 -46.36 24.31
N ALA A 187 -15.41 -46.14 23.02
CA ALA A 187 -16.43 -46.88 22.29
C ALA A 187 -16.03 -47.19 20.84
N SER A 188 -16.74 -48.12 20.22
CA SER A 188 -16.64 -48.51 18.82
C SER A 188 -18.05 -48.71 18.30
N LEU A 189 -18.42 -47.97 17.26
CA LEU A 189 -19.72 -48.02 16.61
C LEU A 189 -19.61 -48.75 15.28
N THR A 190 -20.72 -49.35 14.83
CA THR A 190 -20.84 -49.83 13.44
C THR A 190 -20.78 -48.66 12.45
N PRO A 191 -20.50 -48.89 11.16
CA PRO A 191 -20.38 -47.81 10.17
C PRO A 191 -21.60 -46.88 10.03
N SER A 192 -22.80 -47.36 10.35
CA SER A 192 -24.05 -46.58 10.33
C SER A 192 -24.48 -46.09 11.71
N GLY A 193 -23.70 -46.38 12.74
CA GLY A 193 -23.98 -46.11 14.13
C GLY A 193 -24.07 -44.62 14.46
N VAL A 194 -25.06 -44.27 15.29
CA VAL A 194 -25.28 -42.92 15.78
C VAL A 194 -24.82 -42.78 17.22
N LEU A 195 -24.00 -41.76 17.50
CA LEU A 195 -23.65 -41.33 18.84
C LEU A 195 -24.60 -40.24 19.31
N ASN A 196 -25.25 -40.46 20.46
CA ASN A 196 -25.99 -39.47 21.22
C ASN A 196 -25.38 -39.36 22.61
N ALA A 197 -25.17 -38.14 23.09
CA ALA A 197 -24.69 -37.91 24.44
C ALA A 197 -25.32 -36.65 25.06
N SER A 198 -25.66 -36.69 26.34
CA SER A 198 -26.18 -35.54 27.05
C SER A 198 -25.64 -35.46 28.48
N SER A 199 -25.43 -34.24 28.96
CA SER A 199 -25.10 -33.98 30.34
C SER A 199 -25.95 -32.87 30.95
N GLY A 200 -26.04 -32.85 32.28
CA GLY A 200 -26.69 -31.76 33.02
C GLY A 200 -25.80 -30.51 33.13
N THR A 201 -26.28 -29.51 33.85
CA THR A 201 -25.64 -28.18 33.98
C THR A 201 -24.16 -28.28 34.40
N GLY A 202 -23.27 -27.77 33.54
CA GLY A 202 -21.82 -27.75 33.77
C GLY A 202 -21.08 -29.08 33.60
N GLY A 203 -21.77 -30.19 33.27
CA GLY A 203 -21.14 -31.49 33.03
C GLY A 203 -20.52 -31.58 31.64
N GLY A 204 -19.27 -32.03 31.53
CA GLY A 204 -18.60 -32.25 30.23
C GLY A 204 -18.97 -33.59 29.59
N ILE A 205 -18.65 -33.74 28.31
CA ILE A 205 -18.78 -34.97 27.51
C ILE A 205 -17.42 -35.28 26.86
N TYR A 206 -16.80 -36.39 27.22
CA TYR A 206 -15.52 -36.85 26.71
C TYR A 206 -15.65 -38.28 26.19
N VAL A 207 -15.57 -38.46 24.88
CA VAL A 207 -15.76 -39.75 24.19
C VAL A 207 -14.59 -39.98 23.23
N SER A 208 -14.05 -41.19 23.25
CA SER A 208 -13.02 -41.66 22.32
C SER A 208 -13.56 -42.85 21.53
N LEU A 209 -13.53 -42.77 20.22
CA LEU A 209 -14.11 -43.73 19.29
C LEU A 209 -13.00 -44.44 18.52
N SER A 210 -12.93 -45.77 18.59
CA SER A 210 -12.02 -46.55 17.75
C SER A 210 -12.57 -46.82 16.34
N SER A 211 -13.65 -46.13 15.95
CA SER A 211 -14.37 -46.27 14.68
C SER A 211 -14.81 -44.90 14.17
N ALA A 212 -15.36 -44.86 12.95
CA ALA A 212 -16.18 -43.73 12.51
C ALA A 212 -17.51 -43.68 13.29
N ALA A 213 -18.16 -42.51 13.29
CA ALA A 213 -19.50 -42.36 13.87
C ALA A 213 -20.32 -41.28 13.18
N ARG A 214 -21.64 -41.49 13.16
CA ARG A 214 -22.60 -40.44 12.84
C ARG A 214 -22.96 -39.70 14.13
N ILE A 215 -22.75 -38.39 14.17
CA ILE A 215 -23.09 -37.58 15.35
C ILE A 215 -24.57 -37.23 15.30
N GLY A 216 -25.33 -37.81 16.23
CA GLY A 216 -26.73 -37.47 16.52
C GLY A 216 -26.82 -36.15 17.27
N GLN A 217 -27.21 -36.20 18.54
CA GLN A 217 -27.21 -35.05 19.44
C GLN A 217 -26.21 -35.28 20.58
N VAL A 218 -25.19 -34.43 20.65
CA VAL A 218 -24.20 -34.36 21.73
C VAL A 218 -24.32 -32.99 22.40
N SER A 219 -24.88 -32.93 23.61
CA SER A 219 -25.15 -31.68 24.33
C SER A 219 -24.56 -31.71 25.74
N ALA A 220 -23.46 -30.97 25.95
CA ALA A 220 -22.82 -30.84 27.24
C ALA A 220 -23.43 -29.70 28.06
N GLY A 221 -24.55 -29.95 28.73
CA GLY A 221 -25.23 -29.00 29.62
C GLY A 221 -26.45 -28.30 29.02
N THR A 222 -26.90 -27.25 29.71
CA THR A 222 -28.13 -26.49 29.39
C THR A 222 -27.84 -24.98 29.38
N ALA A 223 -28.82 -24.16 29.02
CA ALA A 223 -28.69 -22.70 29.03
C ALA A 223 -28.25 -22.10 30.39
N SER A 224 -28.43 -22.84 31.49
CA SER A 224 -27.95 -22.46 32.83
C SER A 224 -26.46 -22.69 33.07
N GLY A 225 -25.77 -23.40 32.16
CA GLY A 225 -24.34 -23.70 32.24
C GLY A 225 -23.95 -24.87 31.34
N TYR A 226 -23.01 -24.60 30.42
CA TYR A 226 -22.45 -25.58 29.49
C TYR A 226 -21.12 -26.16 30.00
N GLY A 227 -20.90 -27.45 29.75
CA GLY A 227 -19.61 -28.13 29.91
C GLY A 227 -18.93 -28.35 28.56
N ASP A 228 -17.69 -28.86 28.56
CA ASP A 228 -16.93 -29.07 27.32
C ASP A 228 -17.38 -30.33 26.59
N VAL A 229 -17.23 -30.33 25.26
CA VAL A 229 -17.39 -31.51 24.42
C VAL A 229 -16.04 -31.86 23.81
N SER A 230 -15.60 -33.11 24.00
CA SER A 230 -14.41 -33.67 23.38
C SER A 230 -14.77 -35.00 22.74
N ILE A 231 -14.69 -35.07 21.42
CA ILE A 231 -14.91 -36.30 20.65
C ILE A 231 -13.65 -36.57 19.83
N THR A 232 -12.99 -37.68 20.10
CA THR A 232 -11.89 -38.19 19.28
C THR A 232 -12.35 -39.45 18.58
N ALA A 233 -12.10 -39.59 17.29
CA ALA A 233 -12.43 -40.77 16.52
C ALA A 233 -11.27 -41.20 15.62
N GLU A 234 -11.09 -42.52 15.48
CA GLU A 234 -10.17 -43.09 14.49
C GLU A 234 -10.70 -42.95 13.06
N GLY A 235 -12.03 -42.88 12.89
CA GLY A 235 -12.71 -42.69 11.61
C GLY A 235 -13.50 -41.37 11.52
N ALA A 236 -14.18 -41.16 10.39
CA ALA A 236 -14.94 -39.92 10.12
C ALA A 236 -16.06 -39.63 11.14
N LEU A 237 -16.23 -38.35 11.46
CA LEU A 237 -17.29 -37.80 12.29
C LEU A 237 -18.33 -37.10 11.43
N VAL A 238 -19.31 -37.83 10.91
CA VAL A 238 -20.29 -37.29 9.96
C VAL A 238 -21.61 -36.92 10.63
N ARG A 239 -22.36 -36.02 10.02
CA ARG A 239 -23.65 -35.58 10.55
C ARG A 239 -24.71 -36.69 10.46
N ALA A 240 -25.39 -36.99 11.57
CA ALA A 240 -26.66 -37.70 11.53
C ALA A 240 -27.80 -36.70 11.23
N GLN A 241 -28.36 -36.77 10.02
CA GLN A 241 -29.43 -35.88 9.60
C GLN A 241 -30.79 -36.38 10.10
N SER A 242 -31.57 -35.47 10.69
CA SER A 242 -33.03 -35.60 10.85
C SER A 242 -33.73 -35.09 9.58
N SER A 243 -34.97 -35.50 9.34
CA SER A 243 -35.80 -35.01 8.23
C SER A 243 -35.98 -33.49 8.24
N SER A 244 -35.90 -32.84 9.40
CA SER A 244 -35.76 -31.39 9.53
C SER A 244 -34.27 -31.03 9.59
N ASN A 245 -33.73 -30.35 8.57
CA ASN A 245 -32.32 -29.98 8.45
C ASN A 245 -31.78 -29.07 9.60
N THR A 246 -32.57 -28.81 10.64
CA THR A 246 -32.30 -27.92 11.78
C THR A 246 -31.63 -28.59 12.98
N THR A 247 -31.46 -29.92 13.00
CA THR A 247 -30.89 -30.60 14.18
C THR A 247 -29.46 -30.16 14.48
N LEU A 248 -29.25 -29.64 15.69
CA LEU A 248 -27.96 -29.32 16.29
C LEU A 248 -27.26 -30.63 16.68
N ASN A 249 -26.02 -30.82 16.24
CA ASN A 249 -25.29 -32.05 16.46
C ASN A 249 -24.39 -31.99 17.68
N VAL A 250 -23.68 -30.87 17.88
CA VAL A 250 -22.77 -30.68 19.01
C VAL A 250 -23.03 -29.35 19.68
N SER A 251 -23.30 -29.35 20.99
CA SER A 251 -23.42 -28.14 21.80
C SER A 251 -22.57 -28.28 23.04
N GLY A 252 -21.71 -27.30 23.30
CA GLY A 252 -20.81 -27.31 24.43
C GLY A 252 -20.22 -25.94 24.70
N ARG A 253 -19.59 -25.80 25.87
CA ARG A 253 -18.82 -24.62 26.24
C ARG A 253 -17.63 -24.46 25.30
N ASP A 254 -16.69 -25.39 25.35
CA ASP A 254 -15.62 -25.56 24.37
C ASP A 254 -15.86 -26.87 23.61
N ILE A 255 -15.50 -26.90 22.32
CA ILE A 255 -15.74 -28.05 21.43
C ILE A 255 -14.41 -28.49 20.83
N MET A 256 -14.03 -29.74 21.11
CA MET A 256 -12.88 -30.43 20.52
C MET A 256 -13.36 -31.64 19.71
N LEU A 257 -13.05 -31.65 18.41
CA LEU A 257 -13.39 -32.72 17.49
C LEU A 257 -12.12 -33.19 16.78
N ILE A 258 -11.80 -34.48 16.86
CA ILE A 258 -10.62 -35.05 16.21
C ILE A 258 -11.05 -36.29 15.43
N SER A 259 -10.71 -36.35 14.14
CA SER A 259 -10.90 -37.51 13.26
C SER A 259 -9.54 -37.90 12.68
N ARG A 260 -8.90 -38.94 13.21
CA ARG A 260 -7.55 -39.33 12.77
C ARG A 260 -7.48 -39.78 11.31
N VAL A 261 -8.54 -40.41 10.82
CA VAL A 261 -8.68 -40.81 9.42
C VAL A 261 -10.10 -40.46 8.95
N GLY A 262 -10.22 -39.70 7.87
CA GLY A 262 -11.51 -39.25 7.34
C GLY A 262 -11.89 -37.81 7.74
N THR A 263 -13.18 -37.46 7.66
CA THR A 263 -13.66 -36.07 7.69
C THR A 263 -14.36 -35.71 9.01
N ILE A 264 -14.44 -34.41 9.33
CA ILE A 264 -15.36 -33.87 10.35
C ILE A 264 -16.48 -33.13 9.62
N GLY A 265 -17.68 -33.69 9.61
CA GLY A 265 -18.74 -33.25 8.70
C GLY A 265 -18.33 -33.48 7.23
N THR A 266 -19.11 -32.94 6.31
CA THR A 266 -18.71 -32.81 4.89
C THR A 266 -19.06 -31.42 4.40
N ILE A 267 -18.43 -30.94 3.33
CA ILE A 267 -18.71 -29.61 2.77
C ILE A 267 -20.19 -29.47 2.39
N ALA A 268 -20.79 -30.51 1.80
CA ALA A 268 -22.21 -30.51 1.43
C ALA A 268 -23.17 -30.65 2.64
N ASN A 269 -22.72 -31.31 3.71
CA ASN A 269 -23.51 -31.54 4.91
C ASN A 269 -22.66 -31.23 6.16
N PRO A 270 -22.43 -29.95 6.46
CA PRO A 270 -21.57 -29.56 7.57
C PRO A 270 -22.18 -30.01 8.90
N LEU A 271 -21.31 -30.38 9.84
CA LEU A 271 -21.69 -30.70 11.20
C LEU A 271 -22.18 -29.42 11.88
N ARG A 272 -23.41 -29.44 12.42
CA ARG A 272 -23.98 -28.27 13.07
C ARG A 272 -23.51 -28.21 14.52
N ILE A 273 -22.80 -27.15 14.87
CA ILE A 273 -22.23 -26.93 16.20
C ILE A 273 -22.80 -25.68 16.86
N ASN A 274 -22.68 -25.60 18.18
CA ASN A 274 -23.00 -24.43 18.97
C ASN A 274 -21.99 -24.30 20.11
N ALA A 275 -20.93 -23.54 19.87
CA ALA A 275 -19.95 -23.17 20.88
C ALA A 275 -20.43 -21.90 21.60
N HIS A 276 -20.51 -21.94 22.92
CA HIS A 276 -21.08 -20.83 23.71
C HIS A 276 -20.00 -19.84 24.12
N ALA A 277 -19.53 -19.04 23.16
CA ALA A 277 -18.56 -17.97 23.40
C ALA A 277 -19.16 -16.83 24.24
N ILE A 278 -18.40 -16.35 25.23
CA ILE A 278 -18.77 -15.18 26.04
C ILE A 278 -17.80 -14.05 25.69
N PRO A 279 -18.26 -12.96 25.06
CA PRO A 279 -17.41 -11.81 24.78
C PRO A 279 -17.01 -11.12 26.09
N LEU A 280 -15.76 -10.66 26.15
CA LEU A 280 -15.19 -9.88 27.24
C LEU A 280 -15.16 -8.39 26.87
N SER A 281 -15.10 -7.51 27.88
CA SER A 281 -15.04 -6.06 27.68
C SER A 281 -13.78 -5.56 26.98
N ASN A 282 -12.71 -6.36 26.96
CA ASN A 282 -11.46 -6.07 26.24
C ASN A 282 -11.48 -6.56 24.77
N GLY A 283 -12.64 -6.97 24.26
CA GLY A 283 -12.78 -7.52 22.91
C GLY A 283 -12.31 -8.98 22.75
N GLY A 284 -11.76 -9.60 23.79
CA GLY A 284 -11.44 -11.02 23.82
C GLY A 284 -12.66 -11.90 24.10
N PHE A 285 -12.45 -13.21 24.17
CA PHE A 285 -13.49 -14.20 24.47
C PHE A 285 -13.10 -15.09 25.64
N ASN A 286 -14.07 -15.37 26.50
CA ASN A 286 -13.96 -16.34 27.57
C ASN A 286 -14.82 -17.55 27.21
N ARG A 287 -14.19 -18.70 26.92
CA ARG A 287 -14.85 -19.94 26.47
C ARG A 287 -15.45 -19.81 25.05
N GLY A 288 -16.02 -20.89 24.54
CA GLY A 288 -16.54 -20.96 23.17
C GLY A 288 -15.47 -21.36 22.17
N PHE A 289 -14.39 -21.99 22.64
CA PHE A 289 -13.26 -22.32 21.80
C PHE A 289 -13.53 -23.57 20.98
N LEU A 290 -13.24 -23.49 19.69
CA LEU A 290 -13.30 -24.62 18.75
C LEU A 290 -11.90 -25.14 18.43
N PHE A 291 -11.72 -26.45 18.58
CA PHE A 291 -10.60 -27.21 18.05
C PHE A 291 -11.15 -28.33 17.15
N ALA A 292 -10.74 -28.36 15.88
CA ALA A 292 -11.15 -29.39 14.93
C ALA A 292 -9.95 -29.89 14.11
N GLU A 293 -9.71 -31.19 14.11
CA GLU A 293 -8.60 -31.79 13.37
C GLU A 293 -9.07 -33.01 12.58
N ALA A 294 -8.79 -33.04 11.28
CA ALA A 294 -9.15 -34.15 10.41
C ALA A 294 -8.07 -34.42 9.36
N ASP A 295 -7.97 -35.67 8.91
CA ASP A 295 -7.16 -36.02 7.74
C ASP A 295 -7.82 -35.53 6.44
N GLY A 296 -9.14 -35.72 6.31
CA GLY A 296 -9.95 -35.23 5.18
C GLY A 296 -10.67 -33.91 5.49
N ASP A 297 -11.73 -33.61 4.73
CA ASP A 297 -12.48 -32.36 4.82
C ASP A 297 -13.02 -32.04 6.23
N ILE A 298 -13.13 -30.75 6.54
CA ILE A 298 -13.82 -30.25 7.73
C ILE A 298 -14.95 -29.32 7.30
N GLY A 299 -16.19 -29.75 7.47
CA GLY A 299 -17.40 -28.95 7.27
C GLY A 299 -18.11 -28.67 8.58
N LEU A 300 -18.13 -27.42 9.03
CA LEU A 300 -18.74 -26.98 10.29
C LEU A 300 -19.72 -25.83 10.07
N ARG A 301 -20.82 -25.84 10.81
CA ARG A 301 -21.81 -24.75 10.81
C ARG A 301 -22.18 -24.35 12.23
N GLN A 302 -21.78 -23.15 12.65
CA GLN A 302 -22.21 -22.58 13.92
C GLN A 302 -23.62 -21.99 13.79
N VAL A 303 -24.53 -22.47 14.63
CA VAL A 303 -25.95 -22.08 14.54
C VAL A 303 -26.29 -20.77 15.25
N ALA A 304 -25.47 -20.34 16.21
CA ALA A 304 -25.68 -19.11 16.98
C ALA A 304 -24.36 -18.62 17.60
N GLY A 305 -24.22 -17.30 17.75
CA GLY A 305 -23.09 -16.68 18.43
C GLY A 305 -21.80 -16.65 17.61
N ASN A 306 -20.80 -15.97 18.18
CA ASN A 306 -19.46 -15.85 17.61
C ASN A 306 -18.69 -17.17 17.71
N LEU A 307 -17.96 -17.53 16.65
CA LEU A 307 -17.10 -18.70 16.63
C LEU A 307 -15.67 -18.26 16.94
N VAL A 308 -15.09 -18.79 18.02
CA VAL A 308 -13.72 -18.49 18.43
C VAL A 308 -12.86 -19.70 18.12
N VAL A 309 -12.01 -19.56 17.12
CA VAL A 309 -11.21 -20.66 16.59
C VAL A 309 -9.88 -20.72 17.34
N SER A 310 -9.59 -21.88 17.94
CA SER A 310 -8.23 -22.20 18.37
C SER A 310 -7.47 -22.77 17.17
N GLU A 311 -8.00 -23.83 16.57
CA GLU A 311 -7.43 -24.50 15.42
C GLU A 311 -8.51 -25.28 14.65
N ILE A 312 -8.51 -25.17 13.33
CA ILE A 312 -9.25 -26.02 12.40
C ILE A 312 -8.25 -26.49 11.36
N ASN A 313 -7.82 -27.74 11.44
CA ASN A 313 -6.75 -28.26 10.62
C ASN A 313 -7.21 -29.48 9.81
N SER A 314 -7.33 -29.31 8.50
CA SER A 314 -7.55 -30.39 7.53
C SER A 314 -6.24 -30.69 6.80
N HIS A 315 -5.66 -31.86 7.04
CA HIS A 315 -4.33 -32.20 6.53
C HIS A 315 -4.31 -32.40 5.00
N ASN A 316 -5.33 -33.06 4.45
CA ASN A 316 -5.41 -33.43 3.04
C ASN A 316 -6.74 -33.01 2.36
N GLY A 317 -7.62 -32.29 3.07
CA GLY A 317 -8.96 -31.93 2.62
C GLY A 317 -9.24 -30.42 2.60
N ASP A 318 -10.50 -30.09 2.35
CA ASP A 318 -11.00 -28.72 2.30
C ASP A 318 -11.69 -28.33 3.63
N VAL A 319 -11.68 -27.04 3.96
CA VAL A 319 -12.35 -26.49 5.14
C VAL A 319 -13.52 -25.59 4.72
N PHE A 320 -14.70 -25.87 5.26
CA PHE A 320 -15.89 -25.03 5.14
C PHE A 320 -16.43 -24.69 6.54
N VAL A 321 -16.49 -23.40 6.86
CA VAL A 321 -17.03 -22.89 8.11
C VAL A 321 -18.10 -21.85 7.82
N ASP A 322 -19.29 -22.06 8.37
CA ASP A 322 -20.43 -21.15 8.22
C ASP A 322 -20.99 -20.74 9.59
N VAL A 323 -20.95 -19.45 9.91
CA VAL A 323 -21.48 -18.85 11.15
C VAL A 323 -22.74 -18.06 10.82
N LEU A 324 -23.89 -18.65 11.13
CA LEU A 324 -25.19 -18.09 10.76
C LEU A 324 -25.52 -16.77 11.49
N ALA A 325 -25.04 -16.58 12.73
CA ALA A 325 -25.37 -15.43 13.57
C ALA A 325 -24.20 -15.04 14.47
N GLY A 326 -23.18 -14.41 13.89
CA GLY A 326 -21.95 -14.00 14.58
C GLY A 326 -20.76 -13.87 13.64
N GLY A 327 -19.60 -13.56 14.21
CA GLY A 327 -18.31 -13.52 13.50
C GLY A 327 -17.42 -14.74 13.75
N ILE A 328 -16.29 -14.80 13.04
CA ILE A 328 -15.23 -15.80 13.21
C ILE A 328 -13.99 -15.07 13.73
N PHE A 329 -13.45 -15.49 14.88
CA PHE A 329 -12.36 -14.79 15.55
C PHE A 329 -11.26 -15.77 15.98
N ASP A 330 -10.02 -15.29 15.99
CA ASP A 330 -8.92 -15.96 16.66
C ASP A 330 -9.11 -15.95 18.19
N ARG A 331 -8.79 -17.08 18.84
CA ARG A 331 -8.78 -17.25 20.30
C ARG A 331 -7.75 -16.36 20.96
N PHE A 332 -6.51 -16.39 20.48
CA PHE A 332 -5.39 -15.79 21.20
C PHE A 332 -5.32 -14.28 21.01
N SER A 333 -6.02 -13.76 19.99
CA SER A 333 -6.06 -12.34 19.67
C SER A 333 -4.67 -11.78 19.44
N TYR A 334 -3.78 -12.60 18.87
CA TYR A 334 -2.43 -12.14 18.56
C TYR A 334 -2.55 -11.01 17.55
N THR A 335 -2.11 -9.83 17.94
CA THR A 335 -1.73 -8.82 16.96
C THR A 335 -0.44 -9.33 16.30
N PRO A 336 -0.23 -9.19 14.98
CA PRO A 336 1.01 -9.65 14.33
C PRO A 336 2.28 -9.10 15.02
N ALA A 337 2.12 -7.99 15.73
CA ALA A 337 3.07 -7.31 16.59
C ALA A 337 3.66 -8.21 17.69
N GLN A 338 2.86 -9.13 18.22
CA GLN A 338 3.22 -10.02 19.33
C GLN A 338 3.92 -11.30 18.86
N LEU A 339 4.04 -11.53 17.56
CA LEU A 339 4.59 -12.74 16.93
C LEU A 339 5.99 -12.54 16.32
N LEU A 340 6.60 -11.36 16.47
CA LEU A 340 7.97 -11.10 16.02
C LEU A 340 8.94 -12.04 16.76
N ALA A 341 9.41 -13.09 16.09
CA ALA A 341 10.50 -13.91 16.60
C ALA A 341 11.80 -13.13 16.43
N GLU A 342 12.46 -12.87 17.55
CA GLU A 342 13.68 -12.06 17.72
C GLU A 342 14.84 -12.50 16.81
N ASP A 343 14.81 -13.72 16.28
CA ASP A 343 15.91 -14.34 15.54
C ASP A 343 16.02 -13.88 14.06
N GLU A 344 14.91 -13.51 13.41
CA GLU A 344 14.92 -13.13 11.97
C GLU A 344 15.35 -11.68 11.74
N ALA A 345 14.97 -10.76 12.64
CA ALA A 345 15.44 -9.38 12.64
C ALA A 345 16.96 -9.32 12.88
N ASN A 346 17.44 -10.13 13.84
CA ASN A 346 18.87 -10.26 14.13
C ASN A 346 19.66 -10.84 12.95
N ALA A 347 19.10 -11.79 12.19
CA ALA A 347 19.75 -12.34 11.00
C ALA A 347 19.87 -11.31 9.84
N LEU A 348 18.86 -10.44 9.66
CA LEU A 348 18.89 -9.37 8.67
C LEU A 348 19.88 -8.26 9.05
N TRP A 349 19.88 -7.81 10.31
CA TRP A 349 20.83 -6.83 10.83
C TRP A 349 22.27 -7.36 10.77
N ALA A 350 22.47 -8.66 11.00
CA ALA A 350 23.77 -9.32 10.88
C ALA A 350 24.26 -9.37 9.42
N ARG A 351 23.35 -9.57 8.46
CA ARG A 351 23.69 -9.57 7.03
C ARG A 351 24.02 -8.18 6.50
N LEU A 352 23.40 -7.13 7.06
CA LEU A 352 23.58 -5.73 6.66
C LEU A 352 24.62 -4.97 7.50
N LYS A 353 25.20 -5.61 8.53
CA LYS A 353 26.26 -5.07 9.40
C LYS A 353 25.94 -3.71 10.04
N LEU A 354 24.73 -3.53 10.56
CA LEU A 354 24.20 -2.21 10.97
C LEU A 354 24.52 -1.77 12.42
N THR A 355 25.05 -2.66 13.27
CA THR A 355 25.42 -2.38 14.68
C THR A 355 26.90 -2.65 14.97
N ALA A 356 27.42 -2.11 16.08
CA ALA A 356 28.79 -2.36 16.57
C ALA A 356 29.15 -3.86 16.65
N ASP A 357 28.23 -4.67 17.17
CA ASP A 357 28.45 -6.11 17.39
C ASP A 357 28.37 -6.95 16.10
N LEU A 358 27.88 -6.36 15.00
CA LEU A 358 27.60 -7.05 13.73
C LEU A 358 28.48 -6.57 12.56
N GLY A 359 29.51 -5.76 12.83
CA GLY A 359 30.55 -5.42 11.85
C GLY A 359 30.39 -4.08 11.14
N VAL A 360 29.63 -3.13 11.70
CA VAL A 360 29.51 -1.75 11.16
C VAL A 360 30.87 -1.04 11.05
N ALA A 361 31.87 -1.49 11.81
CA ALA A 361 33.26 -1.05 11.69
C ALA A 361 33.84 -1.24 10.27
N ASP A 362 33.44 -2.30 9.56
CA ASP A 362 33.87 -2.54 8.17
C ASP A 362 33.26 -1.53 7.19
N LEU A 363 32.01 -1.11 7.43
CA LEU A 363 31.28 -0.13 6.60
C LEU A 363 31.75 1.30 6.89
N LYS A 364 31.95 1.66 8.16
CA LYS A 364 32.59 2.90 8.58
C LYS A 364 33.98 3.02 7.96
N GLY A 365 34.76 1.93 8.01
CA GLY A 365 36.06 1.84 7.35
C GLY A 365 35.96 2.05 5.84
N GLN A 366 35.00 1.43 5.15
CA GLN A 366 34.82 1.62 3.69
C GLN A 366 34.40 3.04 3.30
N THR A 367 33.52 3.70 4.05
CA THR A 367 33.10 5.08 3.77
C THR A 367 34.24 6.07 4.01
N ILE A 368 34.99 5.90 5.12
CA ILE A 368 36.18 6.70 5.41
C ILE A 368 37.22 6.47 4.31
N THR A 369 37.56 5.21 3.99
CA THR A 369 38.51 4.88 2.92
C THR A 369 38.06 5.41 1.56
N ALA A 370 36.77 5.43 1.24
CA ALA A 370 36.27 6.00 -0.02
C ALA A 370 36.47 7.52 -0.09
N PHE A 371 36.24 8.24 1.01
CA PHE A 371 36.52 9.67 1.10
C PHE A 371 38.02 9.97 1.02
N GLU A 372 38.84 9.22 1.77
CA GLU A 372 40.31 9.31 1.72
C GLU A 372 40.82 9.06 0.30
N THR A 373 40.33 8.01 -0.36
CA THR A 373 40.65 7.70 -1.76
C THR A 373 40.20 8.81 -2.72
N GLN A 374 39.10 9.50 -2.42
CA GLN A 374 38.60 10.61 -3.24
C GLN A 374 39.49 11.86 -3.09
N VAL A 375 39.97 12.16 -1.88
CA VAL A 375 40.94 13.23 -1.63
C VAL A 375 42.27 12.91 -2.32
N ASP A 376 42.75 11.67 -2.21
CA ASP A 376 43.98 11.19 -2.87
C ASP A 376 43.89 11.31 -4.39
N ARG A 377 42.77 10.88 -4.98
CA ARG A 377 42.53 11.02 -6.43
C ARG A 377 42.49 12.49 -6.86
N ASN A 378 41.82 13.35 -6.10
CA ASN A 378 41.75 14.77 -6.40
C ASN A 378 43.12 15.43 -6.30
N TYR A 379 43.97 15.01 -5.36
CA TYR A 379 45.35 15.47 -5.22
C TYR A 379 46.21 15.07 -6.43
N GLU A 380 46.10 13.84 -6.92
CA GLU A 380 46.80 13.39 -8.13
C GLU A 380 46.37 14.19 -9.36
N GLN A 381 45.06 14.43 -9.53
CA GLN A 381 44.52 15.22 -10.65
C GLN A 381 44.95 16.70 -10.58
N TYR A 382 44.98 17.26 -9.37
CA TYR A 382 45.46 18.62 -9.11
C TYR A 382 46.92 18.80 -9.54
N TRP A 383 47.80 17.86 -9.17
CA TRP A 383 49.21 17.91 -9.55
C TRP A 383 49.44 17.53 -11.02
N ALA A 384 48.65 16.63 -11.60
CA ALA A 384 48.70 16.35 -13.03
C ALA A 384 48.44 17.62 -13.86
N LEU A 385 47.46 18.44 -13.46
CA LEU A 385 47.23 19.73 -14.12
C LEU A 385 48.41 20.70 -13.97
N ARG A 386 49.06 20.74 -12.80
CA ARG A 386 50.27 21.56 -12.57
C ARG A 386 51.50 21.08 -13.35
N PHE A 387 51.67 19.77 -13.53
CA PHE A 387 52.77 19.24 -14.35
C PHE A 387 52.60 19.55 -15.84
N ASN A 388 51.37 19.77 -16.28
CA ASN A 388 51.06 20.24 -17.63
C ASN A 388 51.12 21.79 -17.75
N ALA A 389 51.43 22.51 -16.67
CA ALA A 389 51.49 23.97 -16.62
C ALA A 389 52.93 24.52 -16.64
N ASP A 390 53.14 25.65 -17.32
CA ASP A 390 54.41 26.40 -17.31
C ASP A 390 54.44 27.48 -16.21
N ALA A 391 53.28 28.06 -15.91
CA ALA A 391 53.12 29.04 -14.83
C ALA A 391 51.76 28.86 -14.14
N TYR A 392 51.79 28.72 -12.82
CA TYR A 392 50.61 28.53 -11.97
C TYR A 392 50.80 29.18 -10.61
N THR A 393 49.68 29.43 -9.94
CA THR A 393 49.56 29.88 -8.54
C THR A 393 48.72 28.88 -7.76
N ALA A 394 48.45 29.16 -6.48
CA ALA A 394 47.60 28.30 -5.66
C ALA A 394 46.17 28.16 -6.22
N ASP A 395 45.64 29.23 -6.84
CA ASP A 395 44.24 29.33 -7.24
C ASP A 395 44.03 29.39 -8.77
N GLU A 396 45.09 29.51 -9.56
CA GLU A 396 45.01 29.64 -11.02
C GLU A 396 46.21 29.04 -11.76
N ILE A 397 45.96 28.41 -12.91
CA ILE A 397 46.92 28.09 -13.96
C ILE A 397 46.89 29.21 -15.00
N THR A 398 48.00 29.92 -15.12
CA THR A 398 48.12 31.09 -16.02
C THR A 398 48.68 30.74 -17.39
N SER A 399 49.41 29.62 -17.53
CA SER A 399 49.86 29.10 -18.82
C SER A 399 50.14 27.59 -18.79
N LEU A 400 49.92 26.92 -19.93
CA LEU A 400 50.22 25.50 -20.14
C LEU A 400 51.52 25.34 -20.95
N SER A 401 52.25 24.26 -20.69
CA SER A 401 53.42 23.88 -21.49
C SER A 401 53.00 23.32 -22.87
N ASP A 402 53.92 23.26 -23.83
CA ASP A 402 53.64 22.67 -25.15
C ASP A 402 53.13 21.22 -25.04
N ASP A 403 53.72 20.44 -24.14
CA ASP A 403 53.29 19.07 -23.83
C ASP A 403 51.94 19.04 -23.10
N GLY A 404 51.69 20.00 -22.20
CA GLY A 404 50.41 20.14 -21.51
C GLY A 404 49.25 20.50 -22.43
N LEU A 405 49.49 21.40 -23.39
CA LEU A 405 48.56 21.72 -24.47
C LEU A 405 48.30 20.50 -25.36
N ALA A 406 49.30 19.64 -25.60
CA ALA A 406 49.11 18.42 -26.37
C ALA A 406 48.30 17.36 -25.61
N ASN A 407 48.58 17.18 -24.31
CA ASN A 407 47.94 16.17 -23.46
C ASN A 407 46.46 16.49 -23.17
N LEU A 408 46.11 17.76 -22.95
CA LEU A 408 44.77 18.16 -22.54
C LEU A 408 43.83 18.47 -23.73
N ARG A 409 44.37 18.75 -24.92
CA ARG A 409 43.58 19.10 -26.11
C ARG A 409 42.58 18.04 -26.56
N PRO A 410 42.86 16.72 -26.52
CA PRO A 410 41.86 15.70 -26.82
C PRO A 410 40.69 15.72 -25.83
N HIS A 411 40.96 15.99 -24.55
CA HIS A 411 39.94 16.05 -23.50
C HIS A 411 39.08 17.31 -23.63
N ALA A 412 39.71 18.47 -23.83
CA ALA A 412 39.00 19.73 -24.08
C ALA A 412 38.17 19.66 -25.38
N THR A 413 38.72 19.09 -26.45
CA THR A 413 38.02 18.90 -27.74
C THR A 413 36.78 18.02 -27.58
N ARG A 414 36.87 16.96 -26.76
CA ARG A 414 35.72 16.09 -26.48
C ARG A 414 34.68 16.79 -25.60
N ALA A 415 35.11 17.56 -24.60
CA ALA A 415 34.20 18.29 -23.72
C ALA A 415 33.47 19.43 -24.45
N LEU A 416 34.13 20.10 -25.40
CA LEU A 416 33.58 21.21 -26.18
C LEU A 416 32.88 20.75 -27.47
N GLY A 417 33.06 19.49 -27.88
CA GLY A 417 32.45 18.94 -29.09
C GLY A 417 33.05 19.43 -30.41
N HIS A 418 34.14 20.21 -30.37
CA HIS A 418 34.90 20.67 -31.54
C HIS A 418 36.41 20.71 -31.22
N SER A 419 37.26 20.74 -32.25
CA SER A 419 38.72 20.84 -32.06
C SER A 419 39.05 22.10 -31.26
N ALA A 420 39.61 21.93 -30.07
CA ALA A 420 39.92 23.02 -29.15
C ALA A 420 41.19 23.79 -29.57
N SER A 421 41.10 25.11 -29.54
CA SER A 421 42.25 26.03 -29.67
C SER A 421 43.06 26.07 -28.36
N ASP A 422 44.32 26.51 -28.43
CA ASP A 422 45.23 26.53 -27.29
C ASP A 422 44.68 27.38 -26.11
N ALA A 423 43.96 28.47 -26.41
CA ALA A 423 43.29 29.29 -25.41
C ALA A 423 42.11 28.57 -24.74
N GLU A 424 41.36 27.75 -25.47
CA GLU A 424 40.26 26.95 -24.93
C GLU A 424 40.76 25.76 -24.11
N VAL A 425 41.91 25.18 -24.48
CA VAL A 425 42.56 24.16 -23.68
C VAL A 425 43.05 24.73 -22.34
N LEU A 426 43.60 25.96 -22.35
CA LEU A 426 43.96 26.68 -21.13
C LEU A 426 42.72 26.99 -20.26
N ALA A 427 41.63 27.49 -20.85
CA ALA A 427 40.39 27.75 -20.12
C ALA A 427 39.77 26.48 -19.53
N TYR A 428 39.82 25.36 -20.27
CA TYR A 428 39.36 24.05 -19.79
C TYR A 428 40.21 23.54 -18.62
N ALA A 429 41.54 23.62 -18.73
CA ALA A 429 42.45 23.25 -17.65
C ALA A 429 42.24 24.12 -16.40
N GLN A 430 42.03 25.43 -16.60
CA GLN A 430 41.71 26.37 -15.54
C GLN A 430 40.36 26.07 -14.87
N GLY A 431 39.34 25.71 -15.65
CA GLY A 431 38.02 25.31 -15.12
C GLY A 431 38.10 24.05 -14.24
N LEU A 432 38.90 23.04 -14.66
CA LEU A 432 39.14 21.86 -13.83
C LEU A 432 39.94 22.20 -12.57
N TYR A 433 40.96 23.05 -12.69
CA TYR A 433 41.80 23.46 -11.56
C TYR A 433 41.00 24.23 -10.50
N VAL A 434 40.14 25.17 -10.92
CA VAL A 434 39.24 25.93 -10.04
C VAL A 434 38.12 25.07 -9.45
N ALA A 435 37.80 23.91 -10.01
CA ALA A 435 36.85 22.97 -9.40
C ALA A 435 37.46 22.20 -8.21
N TYR A 436 38.78 21.94 -8.23
CA TYR A 436 39.45 21.20 -7.14
C TYR A 436 39.83 22.09 -5.95
N VAL A 437 40.12 23.38 -6.16
CA VAL A 437 40.52 24.31 -5.08
C VAL A 437 39.42 24.47 -4.00
N PRO A 438 38.14 24.73 -4.33
CA PRO A 438 37.05 24.78 -3.36
C PRO A 438 36.81 23.45 -2.65
N PHE A 439 37.06 22.32 -3.32
CA PHE A 439 36.98 21.00 -2.70
C PHE A 439 38.05 20.87 -1.59
N PHE A 440 39.30 21.25 -1.85
CA PHE A 440 40.33 21.24 -0.80
C PHE A 440 40.07 22.29 0.28
N ASP A 441 39.51 23.45 -0.04
CA ASP A 441 39.11 24.47 0.95
C ASP A 441 38.05 24.00 1.92
N ALA A 442 37.12 23.19 1.44
CA ALA A 442 36.06 22.64 2.25
C ALA A 442 36.51 21.41 3.07
N ASN A 443 37.55 20.68 2.61
CA ASN A 443 37.86 19.34 3.12
C ASN A 443 39.28 19.17 3.69
N LEU A 444 40.20 20.12 3.50
CA LEU A 444 41.53 20.12 4.11
C LEU A 444 41.67 21.26 5.12
N ASP A 445 42.74 21.26 5.91
CA ASP A 445 42.99 22.34 6.85
C ASP A 445 43.13 23.70 6.13
N ALA A 446 42.77 24.80 6.80
CA ALA A 446 42.82 26.13 6.19
C ALA A 446 44.23 26.57 5.74
N ALA A 447 45.28 25.82 6.09
CA ALA A 447 46.67 26.06 5.73
C ALA A 447 47.18 25.12 4.62
N TRP A 448 46.32 24.27 4.02
CA TRP A 448 46.72 23.22 3.07
C TRP A 448 47.53 23.77 1.89
N ARG A 449 47.21 24.99 1.44
CA ARG A 449 47.92 25.72 0.37
C ARG A 449 49.39 25.98 0.66
N THR A 450 49.77 26.03 1.93
CA THR A 450 51.14 26.26 2.39
C THR A 450 51.82 24.99 2.91
N SER A 451 51.12 23.85 2.85
CA SER A 451 51.65 22.56 3.29
C SER A 451 52.74 22.06 2.34
N ALA A 452 53.65 21.22 2.87
CA ALA A 452 54.76 20.68 2.08
C ALA A 452 54.27 19.87 0.87
N ASP A 453 53.17 19.11 1.02
CA ASP A 453 52.62 18.24 -0.03
C ASP A 453 51.95 19.01 -1.19
N PHE A 454 51.47 20.23 -0.93
CA PHE A 454 50.84 21.08 -1.97
C PHE A 454 51.76 22.20 -2.49
N THR A 455 52.92 22.39 -1.86
CA THR A 455 54.00 23.26 -2.37
C THR A 455 55.04 22.48 -3.17
N THR A 456 55.24 21.18 -2.90
CA THR A 456 56.07 20.26 -3.69
C THR A 456 55.35 18.92 -3.84
N HIS A 457 55.22 18.41 -5.08
CA HIS A 457 54.51 17.15 -5.32
C HIS A 457 55.12 15.99 -4.54
N ASN A 458 54.33 15.45 -3.62
CA ASN A 458 54.60 14.21 -2.92
C ASN A 458 53.90 13.04 -3.64
N ALA A 459 54.67 12.13 -4.24
CA ALA A 459 54.16 10.96 -4.95
C ALA A 459 53.66 9.83 -4.02
N ALA A 460 53.85 9.96 -2.71
CA ALA A 460 53.36 9.04 -1.69
C ALA A 460 52.31 9.71 -0.79
N PHE A 461 51.69 10.80 -1.26
CA PHE A 461 50.61 11.46 -0.55
C PHE A 461 49.45 10.47 -0.35
N SER A 462 48.98 10.38 0.89
CA SER A 462 47.76 9.69 1.26
C SER A 462 47.11 10.50 2.36
N TYR A 463 45.82 10.75 2.20
CA TYR A 463 45.04 11.55 3.11
C TYR A 463 44.37 10.65 4.14
N ASP A 464 44.68 10.89 5.41
CA ASP A 464 43.94 10.33 6.54
C ASP A 464 42.85 11.35 6.95
N ALA A 465 41.60 10.91 7.04
CA ALA A 465 40.51 11.78 7.48
C ALA A 465 40.74 12.26 8.93
N THR A 466 40.46 13.53 9.23
CA THR A 466 40.59 14.01 10.62
C THR A 466 39.51 13.41 11.50
N THR A 467 39.74 13.32 12.82
CA THR A 467 38.75 12.78 13.77
C THR A 467 37.38 13.50 13.70
N ALA A 468 37.35 14.79 13.35
CA ALA A 468 36.11 15.53 13.14
C ALA A 468 35.40 15.09 11.85
N GLN A 469 36.13 14.86 10.76
CA GLN A 469 35.58 14.37 9.49
C GLN A 469 35.20 12.90 9.57
N GLU A 470 35.96 12.06 10.28
CA GLU A 470 35.54 10.70 10.62
C GLU A 470 34.22 10.73 11.39
N THR A 471 34.07 11.66 12.34
CA THR A 471 32.83 11.83 13.11
C THR A 471 31.67 12.27 12.20
N ASP A 472 31.87 13.23 11.30
CA ASP A 472 30.83 13.69 10.36
C ASP A 472 30.48 12.66 9.28
N LEU A 473 31.48 11.96 8.73
CA LEU A 473 31.32 10.91 7.71
C LEU A 473 30.71 9.63 8.29
N THR A 474 30.87 9.39 9.59
CA THR A 474 30.29 8.26 10.31
C THR A 474 29.12 8.65 11.21
N ASP A 475 28.68 9.92 11.17
CA ASP A 475 27.49 10.38 11.88
C ASP A 475 26.29 9.58 11.37
N ARG A 476 25.58 8.92 12.28
CA ARG A 476 24.46 7.99 11.99
C ARG A 476 24.82 6.74 11.16
N ALA A 477 26.11 6.42 10.99
CA ALA A 477 26.52 5.18 10.32
C ALA A 477 26.35 3.94 11.20
N GLU A 478 26.24 4.12 12.52
CA GLU A 478 25.95 3.07 13.49
C GLU A 478 24.58 3.31 14.12
N TRP A 479 23.78 2.25 14.11
CA TRP A 479 22.51 2.23 14.81
C TRP A 479 22.69 1.42 16.09
N THR A 480 22.22 1.92 17.23
CA THR A 480 22.12 1.11 18.44
C THR A 480 21.06 0.02 18.25
N THR A 481 21.17 -1.09 18.97
CA THR A 481 20.12 -2.13 18.97
C THR A 481 18.78 -1.52 19.32
N ASP A 482 18.75 -0.54 20.22
CA ASP A 482 17.57 0.22 20.59
C ASP A 482 17.10 1.16 19.46
N GLU A 483 17.98 1.83 18.71
CA GLU A 483 17.57 2.63 17.54
C GLU A 483 17.06 1.78 16.37
N LEU A 484 17.60 0.58 16.13
CA LEU A 484 17.04 -0.38 15.14
C LEU A 484 15.71 -0.98 15.62
N ARG A 485 15.54 -1.12 16.93
CA ARG A 485 14.36 -1.69 17.60
C ARG A 485 13.25 -0.66 17.81
N TYR A 486 13.59 0.62 17.87
CA TYR A 486 12.70 1.74 18.22
C TYR A 486 12.67 2.86 17.18
N PHE A 487 13.18 2.63 15.95
CA PHE A 487 12.92 3.54 14.84
C PHE A 487 11.41 3.51 14.53
N VAL A 488 10.71 4.60 14.85
CA VAL A 488 9.42 4.88 14.21
C VAL A 488 9.73 4.97 12.74
N ASN A 489 9.42 3.91 12.00
CA ASN A 489 9.85 3.88 10.63
C ASN A 489 9.10 5.02 9.91
N ARG A 490 9.86 5.96 9.33
CA ARG A 490 9.31 6.98 8.42
C ARG A 490 8.64 6.31 7.22
N THR A 491 8.78 4.99 7.08
CA THR A 491 8.10 4.14 6.11
C THR A 491 6.59 3.96 6.40
N ALA A 492 6.10 4.16 7.64
CA ALA A 492 4.66 4.41 7.89
C ALA A 492 4.18 5.69 7.15
N LEU A 493 5.13 6.53 6.70
CA LEU A 493 4.95 7.77 5.95
C LEU A 493 5.64 7.74 4.55
N SER A 494 6.23 6.63 4.06
CA SER A 494 7.00 6.54 2.78
C SER A 494 7.23 5.08 2.32
N PRO A 495 7.45 4.76 1.02
CA PRO A 495 7.34 3.39 0.50
C PRO A 495 8.49 2.47 0.90
N SER A 496 8.27 1.58 1.87
CA SER A 496 8.97 0.30 1.88
C SER A 496 8.05 -0.84 2.31
N ALA A 497 8.16 -1.96 1.60
CA ALA A 497 7.48 -3.21 1.89
C ALA A 497 7.78 -3.65 3.33
N GLY A 498 6.80 -3.57 4.22
CA GLY A 498 6.86 -4.28 5.49
C GLY A 498 6.71 -5.76 5.19
N THR A 499 7.73 -6.58 5.48
CA THR A 499 7.64 -8.04 5.41
C THR A 499 6.66 -8.51 6.49
N PRO A 500 5.49 -9.08 6.13
CA PRO A 500 4.58 -9.62 7.13
C PRO A 500 5.21 -10.86 7.76
N VAL A 501 5.42 -10.84 9.07
CA VAL A 501 5.93 -11.99 9.81
C VAL A 501 4.80 -13.01 9.92
N PRO A 502 4.90 -14.22 9.33
CA PRO A 502 3.89 -15.25 9.49
C PRO A 502 3.96 -15.82 10.92
N PRO A 503 2.83 -15.99 11.64
CA PRO A 503 2.82 -16.85 12.81
C PRO A 503 3.18 -18.28 12.45
N ALA A 504 3.79 -18.98 13.42
CA ALA A 504 4.15 -20.38 13.27
C ALA A 504 2.95 -21.32 13.02
N ASN A 505 1.71 -20.97 13.40
CA ASN A 505 0.52 -21.84 13.24
C ASN A 505 -0.75 -21.08 12.79
N PRO A 506 -1.44 -21.50 11.72
CA PRO A 506 -2.74 -20.94 11.30
C PRO A 506 -3.90 -21.31 12.25
N ASN A 507 -4.91 -20.45 12.35
CA ASN A 507 -6.18 -20.81 13.00
C ASN A 507 -7.00 -21.78 12.13
N VAL A 508 -6.95 -21.59 10.81
CA VAL A 508 -7.69 -22.43 9.85
C VAL A 508 -6.74 -22.87 8.75
N PHE A 509 -6.55 -24.18 8.59
CA PHE A 509 -5.68 -24.78 7.58
C PHE A 509 -6.44 -25.83 6.76
N GLY A 510 -6.25 -25.78 5.44
CA GLY A 510 -6.75 -26.78 4.52
C GLY A 510 -6.30 -26.52 3.09
N ARG A 511 -6.69 -27.40 2.15
CA ARG A 511 -6.45 -27.20 0.73
C ARG A 511 -7.25 -26.01 0.22
N ASN A 512 -8.58 -26.10 0.18
CA ASN A 512 -9.43 -24.94 -0.03
C ASN A 512 -10.07 -24.51 1.28
N VAL A 513 -10.05 -23.22 1.60
CA VAL A 513 -10.65 -22.66 2.82
C VAL A 513 -11.80 -21.73 2.44
N THR A 514 -12.99 -22.02 2.94
CA THR A 514 -14.19 -21.19 2.73
C THR A 514 -14.80 -20.80 4.07
N LEU A 515 -14.84 -19.50 4.35
CA LEU A 515 -15.36 -18.91 5.58
C LEU A 515 -16.57 -18.03 5.28
N GLN A 516 -17.67 -18.28 6.00
CA GLN A 516 -18.91 -17.50 5.89
C GLN A 516 -19.34 -17.03 7.27
N ALA A 517 -19.63 -15.74 7.40
CA ALA A 517 -20.10 -15.14 8.64
C ALA A 517 -21.10 -14.02 8.35
N THR A 518 -22.09 -13.84 9.23
CA THR A 518 -22.94 -12.64 9.19
C THR A 518 -22.27 -11.44 9.87
N GLY A 519 -21.45 -11.69 10.89
CA GLY A 519 -20.53 -10.71 11.49
C GLY A 519 -19.13 -10.76 10.87
N SER A 520 -18.16 -10.10 11.50
CA SER A 520 -16.79 -9.99 10.98
C SER A 520 -16.01 -11.31 11.00
N ILE A 521 -15.06 -11.45 10.07
CA ILE A 521 -13.99 -12.46 10.08
C ILE A 521 -12.71 -11.72 10.49
N GLY A 522 -12.15 -12.06 11.65
CA GLY A 522 -11.15 -11.21 12.31
C GLY A 522 -11.80 -9.96 12.95
N ARG A 523 -11.00 -9.12 13.62
CA ARG A 523 -11.50 -7.89 14.25
C ARG A 523 -10.48 -6.77 14.30
N LEU A 524 -10.97 -5.55 14.48
CA LEU A 524 -10.17 -4.43 14.96
C LEU A 524 -9.95 -4.63 16.47
N ALA A 525 -8.70 -4.73 16.91
CA ALA A 525 -8.34 -4.73 18.32
C ALA A 525 -8.38 -3.30 18.89
N ALA A 526 -8.39 -3.18 20.22
CA ALA A 526 -8.37 -1.87 20.87
C ALA A 526 -7.12 -1.10 20.42
N PRO A 527 -7.23 0.20 20.06
CA PRO A 527 -6.08 0.99 19.67
C PRO A 527 -5.06 1.04 20.81
N VAL A 528 -3.78 0.93 20.46
CA VAL A 528 -2.69 1.06 21.43
C VAL A 528 -2.37 2.54 21.57
N PHE A 529 -2.65 3.09 22.75
CA PHE A 529 -2.26 4.45 23.10
C PHE A 529 -0.80 4.50 23.50
N ILE A 530 -0.06 5.44 22.92
CA ILE A 530 1.31 5.77 23.27
C ILE A 530 1.29 7.20 23.76
N SER A 531 1.66 7.42 25.01
CA SER A 531 1.65 8.77 25.58
C SER A 531 2.72 9.63 24.94
N LEU A 532 2.49 10.95 24.92
CA LEU A 532 3.48 11.90 24.42
C LEU A 532 4.80 11.80 25.21
N SER A 533 4.73 11.51 26.52
CA SER A 533 5.92 11.27 27.35
C SER A 533 6.69 10.02 26.94
N ASP A 534 6.00 8.93 26.59
CA ASP A 534 6.66 7.69 26.17
C ASP A 534 7.30 7.84 24.79
N LEU A 535 6.63 8.59 23.89
CA LEU A 535 7.16 9.02 22.59
C LEU A 535 8.42 9.87 22.71
N THR A 536 8.43 10.88 23.59
CA THR A 536 9.58 11.80 23.74
C THR A 536 10.76 11.16 24.47
N ASN A 537 10.51 10.17 25.32
CA ASN A 537 11.54 9.53 26.13
C ASN A 537 12.03 8.18 25.56
N GLY A 538 11.44 7.70 24.45
CA GLY A 538 11.83 6.45 23.80
C GLY A 538 11.51 5.18 24.61
N HIS A 539 10.53 5.24 25.51
CA HIS A 539 10.16 4.13 26.40
C HIS A 539 8.85 3.46 25.94
N LEU A 540 8.86 2.90 24.72
CA LEU A 540 7.74 2.12 24.19
C LEU A 540 7.74 0.70 24.78
N THR A 541 6.57 0.18 25.17
CA THR A 541 6.44 -1.26 25.46
C THR A 541 6.55 -2.07 24.16
N ASP A 542 6.88 -3.37 24.27
CA ASP A 542 6.96 -4.26 23.10
C ASP A 542 5.65 -4.26 22.28
N GLU A 543 4.50 -4.19 22.95
CA GLU A 543 3.18 -4.07 22.31
C GLU A 543 3.01 -2.72 21.58
N GLN A 544 3.45 -1.60 22.16
CA GLN A 544 3.40 -0.28 21.55
C GLN A 544 4.35 -0.14 20.36
N ALA A 545 5.57 -0.66 20.47
CA ALA A 545 6.57 -0.64 19.41
C ALA A 545 6.12 -1.48 18.21
N ALA A 546 5.61 -2.68 18.48
CA ALA A 546 5.17 -3.56 17.43
C ALA A 546 3.82 -3.13 16.81
N ALA A 547 2.93 -2.48 17.58
CA ALA A 547 1.77 -1.75 17.02
C ALA A 547 2.20 -0.76 15.94
N LEU A 548 3.24 0.02 16.26
CA LEU A 548 3.74 1.08 15.40
C LEU A 548 4.48 0.54 14.18
N ALA A 549 5.17 -0.61 14.30
CA ALA A 549 5.82 -1.28 13.17
C ALA A 549 4.82 -1.88 12.16
N LEU A 550 3.61 -2.24 12.60
CA LEU A 550 2.53 -2.77 11.76
C LEU A 550 1.57 -1.72 11.21
N ALA A 551 1.63 -0.50 11.72
CA ALA A 551 0.92 0.65 11.20
C ALA A 551 1.52 1.08 9.85
N ALA A 552 1.21 0.34 8.79
CA ALA A 552 1.77 0.52 7.46
C ALA A 552 0.85 1.31 6.50
N ALA A 553 -0.41 1.55 6.89
CA ALA A 553 -1.38 2.30 6.11
C ALA A 553 -1.57 3.73 6.68
N PRO A 554 -1.83 4.74 5.82
CA PRO A 554 -2.20 6.06 6.31
C PRO A 554 -3.46 5.98 7.18
N GLY A 555 -3.47 6.71 8.30
CA GLY A 555 -4.56 6.66 9.27
C GLY A 555 -4.55 5.46 10.24
N ASP A 556 -3.53 4.59 10.20
CA ASP A 556 -3.28 3.61 11.27
C ASP A 556 -2.84 4.29 12.57
N VAL A 557 -2.20 5.46 12.48
CA VAL A 557 -1.81 6.28 13.63
C VAL A 557 -2.62 7.57 13.66
N ALA A 558 -3.34 7.80 14.75
CA ALA A 558 -4.05 9.04 15.03
C ALA A 558 -3.36 9.82 16.14
N ILE A 559 -3.21 11.13 16.00
CA ILE A 559 -2.78 11.99 17.10
C ILE A 559 -3.99 12.22 18.01
N VAL A 560 -3.77 12.19 19.31
CA VAL A 560 -4.83 12.40 20.29
C VAL A 560 -4.48 13.52 21.28
N GLY A 561 -5.52 14.26 21.66
CA GLY A 561 -5.46 15.29 22.68
C GLY A 561 -6.75 15.34 23.48
N VAL A 562 -6.81 16.21 24.49
CA VAL A 562 -8.00 16.45 25.32
C VAL A 562 -8.48 17.88 25.16
N ASP A 563 -9.79 18.08 25.01
CA ASP A 563 -10.40 19.42 25.00
C ASP A 563 -10.48 20.04 26.41
N GLY A 564 -10.92 21.30 26.50
CA GLY A 564 -11.11 22.00 27.78
C GLY A 564 -12.16 21.39 28.73
N LEU A 565 -12.86 20.34 28.31
CA LEU A 565 -13.84 19.57 29.09
C LEU A 565 -13.33 18.16 29.45
N GLY A 566 -12.12 17.78 29.01
CA GLY A 566 -11.50 16.48 29.27
C GLY A 566 -11.92 15.35 28.32
N HIS A 567 -12.56 15.66 27.19
CA HIS A 567 -12.88 14.65 26.17
C HIS A 567 -11.70 14.44 25.22
N THR A 568 -11.43 13.18 24.88
CA THR A 568 -10.42 12.82 23.88
C THR A 568 -10.87 13.26 22.48
N VAL A 569 -10.03 14.05 21.82
CA VAL A 569 -10.16 14.49 20.43
C VAL A 569 -9.09 13.79 19.61
N ARG A 570 -9.48 13.11 18.53
CA ARG A 570 -8.59 12.40 17.60
C ARG A 570 -8.45 13.20 16.30
N PHE A 571 -7.25 13.29 15.76
CA PHE A 571 -7.00 13.94 14.48
C PHE A 571 -5.85 13.25 13.74
N SER A 572 -5.93 13.26 12.41
CA SER A 572 -4.97 12.60 11.53
C SER A 572 -3.77 13.51 11.22
N PHE A 573 -2.64 12.91 10.87
CA PHE A 573 -1.51 13.66 10.31
C PHE A 573 -1.92 14.29 8.97
N THR A 574 -1.99 15.61 8.91
CA THR A 574 -2.09 16.38 7.64
C THR A 574 -0.75 17.06 7.37
N SER A 575 -0.50 17.46 6.12
CA SER A 575 0.71 18.20 5.71
C SER A 575 0.91 19.54 6.46
N THR A 576 -0.12 20.03 7.13
CA THR A 576 -0.07 21.14 8.09
C THR A 576 -0.81 20.75 9.37
N PRO A 577 -0.13 20.15 10.38
CA PRO A 577 -0.78 19.78 11.63
C PRO A 577 -1.15 21.05 12.40
N SER A 578 -2.39 21.50 12.27
CA SER A 578 -2.94 22.55 13.14
C SER A 578 -3.72 21.88 14.27
N ILE A 579 -3.22 22.05 15.50
CA ILE A 579 -3.92 21.58 16.69
C ILE A 579 -5.15 22.48 16.86
N PRO A 580 -6.38 21.93 16.94
CA PRO A 580 -7.58 22.73 17.16
C PRO A 580 -7.44 23.59 18.43
N SER A 581 -7.85 24.86 18.36
CA SER A 581 -7.74 25.79 19.48
C SER A 581 -8.44 25.25 20.73
N GLY A 582 -7.71 25.09 21.83
CA GLY A 582 -8.24 24.59 23.10
C GLY A 582 -8.07 23.07 23.35
N VAL A 583 -7.34 22.36 22.47
CA VAL A 583 -6.97 20.95 22.67
C VAL A 583 -5.52 20.84 23.14
N THR A 584 -5.29 20.04 24.20
CA THR A 584 -3.95 19.72 24.72
C THR A 584 -3.54 18.34 24.26
N LEU A 585 -2.39 18.21 23.60
CA LEU A 585 -1.88 16.91 23.11
C LEU A 585 -1.60 15.94 24.27
N THR A 586 -2.02 14.68 24.12
CA THR A 586 -1.78 13.63 25.11
C THR A 586 -0.92 12.49 24.57
N GLY A 587 -0.93 12.22 23.26
CA GLY A 587 -0.13 11.16 22.64
C GLY A 587 -0.58 10.79 21.24
N ILE A 588 -0.32 9.55 20.83
CA ILE A 588 -0.84 8.94 19.60
C ILE A 588 -1.61 7.66 19.96
N GLU A 589 -2.59 7.30 19.14
CA GLU A 589 -3.26 5.99 19.16
C GLU A 589 -2.95 5.26 17.86
N VAL A 590 -2.52 4.00 17.98
CA VAL A 590 -2.23 3.11 16.85
C VAL A 590 -3.34 2.07 16.73
N LYS A 591 -3.99 2.00 15.57
CA LYS A 591 -5.00 0.98 15.27
C LYS A 591 -4.33 -0.40 15.26
N GLN A 592 -4.94 -1.35 15.96
CA GLN A 592 -4.50 -2.74 15.97
C GLN A 592 -5.46 -3.60 15.16
N LEU A 593 -4.94 -4.41 14.26
CA LEU A 593 -5.69 -5.49 13.61
C LEU A 593 -5.43 -6.78 14.39
N ALA A 594 -6.49 -7.50 14.74
CA ALA A 594 -6.43 -8.89 15.18
C ALA A 594 -6.99 -9.75 14.04
N PRO A 595 -6.17 -10.05 13.02
CA PRO A 595 -6.60 -10.82 11.86
C PRO A 595 -6.91 -12.27 12.25
N LEU A 596 -7.68 -12.96 11.42
CA LEU A 596 -7.76 -14.41 11.46
C LEU A 596 -6.59 -14.99 10.65
N PHE A 597 -5.81 -15.89 11.25
CA PHE A 597 -4.69 -16.54 10.57
C PHE A 597 -5.19 -17.74 9.76
N VAL A 598 -4.93 -17.73 8.45
CA VAL A 598 -5.40 -18.79 7.54
C VAL A 598 -4.23 -19.40 6.77
N GLY A 599 -4.28 -20.69 6.53
CA GLY A 599 -3.36 -21.38 5.63
C GLY A 599 -4.13 -22.15 4.58
N ALA A 600 -4.28 -21.56 3.40
CA ALA A 600 -4.93 -22.19 2.25
C ALA A 600 -3.87 -22.50 1.19
N THR A 601 -3.66 -23.78 0.87
CA THR A 601 -2.68 -24.17 -0.19
C THR A 601 -3.29 -24.14 -1.60
N GLY A 602 -4.62 -24.17 -1.69
CA GLY A 602 -5.42 -24.01 -2.90
C GLY A 602 -6.10 -22.65 -2.90
N THR A 603 -7.43 -22.62 -2.84
CA THR A 603 -8.24 -21.39 -2.92
C THR A 603 -8.70 -20.90 -1.54
N PHE A 604 -8.63 -19.59 -1.31
CA PHE A 604 -9.22 -18.91 -0.17
C PHE A 604 -10.50 -18.16 -0.55
N ASN A 605 -11.59 -18.41 0.18
CA ASN A 605 -12.86 -17.70 0.05
C ASN A 605 -13.33 -17.19 1.42
N ALA A 606 -13.78 -15.94 1.48
CA ALA A 606 -14.33 -15.35 2.68
C ALA A 606 -15.56 -14.50 2.37
N THR A 607 -16.62 -14.60 3.16
CA THR A 607 -17.81 -13.77 3.03
C THR A 607 -18.29 -13.32 4.40
N SER A 608 -18.27 -12.01 4.62
CA SER A 608 -18.89 -11.34 5.76
C SER A 608 -20.00 -10.42 5.27
N THR A 609 -21.27 -10.76 5.51
CA THR A 609 -22.41 -10.01 4.96
C THR A 609 -22.61 -8.63 5.60
N GLY A 610 -22.26 -8.47 6.88
CA GLY A 610 -22.44 -7.22 7.63
C GLY A 610 -21.22 -6.78 8.45
N GLY A 611 -20.07 -7.41 8.25
CA GLY A 611 -18.85 -7.14 9.01
C GLY A 611 -17.61 -6.97 8.13
N ALA A 612 -16.46 -6.93 8.78
CA ALA A 612 -15.16 -6.79 8.15
C ALA A 612 -14.52 -8.15 7.84
N VAL A 613 -13.54 -8.18 6.95
CA VAL A 613 -12.71 -9.37 6.68
C VAL A 613 -11.24 -9.01 6.88
N PHE A 614 -10.69 -9.35 8.03
CA PHE A 614 -9.27 -9.16 8.36
C PHE A 614 -8.58 -10.51 8.46
N VAL A 615 -7.70 -10.78 7.51
CA VAL A 615 -7.07 -12.09 7.32
C VAL A 615 -5.60 -11.93 7.04
N GLN A 616 -4.81 -12.79 7.66
CA GLN A 616 -3.39 -12.94 7.37
C GLN A 616 -3.10 -14.38 6.97
N SER A 617 -2.46 -14.56 5.83
CA SER A 617 -2.00 -15.88 5.38
C SER A 617 -0.77 -16.31 6.19
N THR A 618 -0.75 -17.59 6.58
CA THR A 618 0.48 -18.26 7.06
C THR A 618 1.19 -19.01 5.93
N GLN A 619 0.58 -19.11 4.75
CA GLN A 619 1.25 -19.58 3.55
C GLN A 619 1.96 -18.42 2.85
N PRO A 620 3.01 -18.68 2.04
CA PRO A 620 3.64 -17.65 1.23
C PRO A 620 2.62 -16.91 0.36
N ASP A 621 1.73 -17.66 -0.27
CA ASP A 621 0.77 -17.16 -1.23
C ASP A 621 -0.66 -17.25 -0.70
N LEU A 622 -1.48 -16.27 -1.08
CA LEU A 622 -2.91 -16.25 -0.81
C LEU A 622 -3.66 -16.19 -2.14
N ASN A 623 -4.10 -17.36 -2.63
CA ASN A 623 -4.89 -17.43 -3.87
C ASN A 623 -6.37 -17.15 -3.58
N ILE A 624 -6.83 -15.97 -3.93
CA ILE A 624 -8.20 -15.50 -3.73
C ILE A 624 -9.13 -16.11 -4.77
N GLY A 625 -10.14 -16.85 -4.30
CA GLY A 625 -11.30 -17.20 -5.11
C GLY A 625 -12.31 -16.06 -5.10
N PHE A 626 -12.82 -15.73 -3.90
CA PHE A 626 -13.73 -14.63 -3.66
C PHE A 626 -13.68 -14.16 -2.20
N VAL A 627 -13.46 -12.87 -1.98
CA VAL A 627 -13.55 -12.21 -0.67
C VAL A 627 -14.61 -11.12 -0.74
N SER A 628 -15.58 -11.16 0.17
CA SER A 628 -16.62 -10.13 0.30
C SER A 628 -16.72 -9.66 1.74
N ALA A 629 -16.49 -8.38 1.98
CA ALA A 629 -16.72 -7.72 3.26
C ALA A 629 -17.84 -6.70 3.15
N GLY A 630 -18.81 -6.73 4.06
CA GLY A 630 -19.86 -5.70 4.14
C GLY A 630 -19.34 -4.34 4.60
N THR A 631 -18.16 -4.30 5.24
CA THR A 631 -17.42 -3.09 5.63
C THR A 631 -15.98 -3.19 5.11
N ASP A 632 -14.98 -3.12 5.98
CA ASP A 632 -13.57 -3.09 5.60
C ASP A 632 -13.00 -4.48 5.32
N ALA A 633 -11.99 -4.57 4.47
CA ALA A 633 -11.16 -5.77 4.33
C ALA A 633 -9.66 -5.46 4.40
N SER A 634 -8.92 -6.37 5.02
CA SER A 634 -7.46 -6.37 5.06
C SER A 634 -6.97 -7.77 4.76
N LEU A 635 -6.15 -7.90 3.72
CA LEU A 635 -5.55 -9.15 3.28
C LEU A 635 -4.03 -9.01 3.30
N THR A 636 -3.38 -9.87 4.06
CA THR A 636 -1.93 -9.81 4.26
C THR A 636 -1.28 -11.17 4.02
N THR A 637 -0.17 -11.21 3.29
CA THR A 637 0.58 -12.43 3.00
C THR A 637 2.07 -12.16 2.84
N ALA A 638 2.90 -13.18 3.01
CA ALA A 638 4.36 -13.02 2.97
C ALA A 638 4.92 -12.81 1.56
N GLN A 639 4.35 -13.48 0.55
CA GLN A 639 4.77 -13.39 -0.85
C GLN A 639 3.64 -12.83 -1.72
N ASP A 640 2.75 -13.66 -2.26
CA ASP A 640 1.83 -13.23 -3.32
C ASP A 640 0.34 -13.19 -2.89
N ILE A 641 -0.41 -12.19 -3.35
CA ILE A 641 -1.88 -12.20 -3.37
C ILE A 641 -2.32 -12.44 -4.81
N LEU A 642 -2.79 -13.65 -5.10
CA LEU A 642 -3.13 -14.12 -6.45
C LEU A 642 -4.62 -14.36 -6.63
N SER A 643 -5.08 -14.54 -7.88
CA SER A 643 -6.42 -15.07 -8.17
C SER A 643 -6.36 -16.59 -8.33
N ALA A 644 -7.16 -17.33 -7.58
CA ALA A 644 -7.34 -18.77 -7.76
C ALA A 644 -8.18 -19.13 -9.01
N GLY A 645 -8.90 -18.16 -9.56
CA GLY A 645 -9.77 -18.35 -10.73
C GLY A 645 -9.11 -17.94 -12.04
N THR A 646 -9.50 -18.60 -13.13
CA THR A 646 -9.26 -18.09 -14.49
C THR A 646 -10.21 -16.92 -14.75
N ALA A 647 -9.67 -15.75 -15.08
CA ALA A 647 -10.41 -14.52 -15.33
C ALA A 647 -11.67 -14.68 -16.23
N PRO A 648 -12.73 -13.84 -16.05
CA PRO A 648 -12.75 -12.60 -15.28
C PRO A 648 -13.90 -12.52 -14.26
N THR A 649 -13.83 -13.28 -13.16
CA THR A 649 -14.73 -13.06 -12.00
C THR A 649 -14.16 -12.01 -11.06
N LEU A 650 -15.02 -11.26 -10.35
CA LEU A 650 -14.62 -10.37 -9.25
C LEU A 650 -13.94 -11.20 -8.15
N GLN A 651 -12.78 -10.75 -7.65
CA GLN A 651 -12.07 -11.44 -6.55
C GLN A 651 -12.34 -10.80 -5.20
N ILE A 652 -12.39 -9.47 -5.10
CA ILE A 652 -12.54 -8.78 -3.82
C ILE A 652 -13.65 -7.73 -3.90
N HIS A 653 -14.63 -7.83 -3.01
CA HIS A 653 -15.68 -6.84 -2.80
C HIS A 653 -15.59 -6.27 -1.38
N THR A 654 -15.60 -4.95 -1.25
CA THR A 654 -15.61 -4.27 0.05
C THR A 654 -16.66 -3.17 0.09
N GLY A 655 -17.52 -3.20 1.11
CA GLY A 655 -18.47 -2.12 1.39
C GLY A 655 -17.83 -0.88 2.02
N GLY A 656 -16.62 -1.02 2.56
CA GLY A 656 -15.80 0.03 3.17
C GLY A 656 -14.39 0.07 2.56
N ASN A 657 -13.38 0.17 3.42
CA ASN A 657 -11.99 0.34 3.01
C ASN A 657 -11.29 -0.97 2.68
N LEU A 658 -10.28 -0.91 1.82
CA LEU A 658 -9.46 -2.07 1.44
C LEU A 658 -7.98 -1.83 1.76
N VAL A 659 -7.35 -2.83 2.37
CA VAL A 659 -5.89 -2.94 2.57
C VAL A 659 -5.39 -4.25 1.97
N LEU A 660 -4.39 -4.16 1.10
CA LEU A 660 -3.69 -5.30 0.52
C LEU A 660 -2.19 -5.19 0.81
N LEU A 661 -1.60 -6.25 1.37
CA LEU A 661 -0.17 -6.32 1.65
C LEU A 661 0.40 -7.68 1.22
N ALA A 662 1.19 -7.65 0.15
CA ALA A 662 2.04 -8.73 -0.31
C ALA A 662 3.50 -8.38 0.04
N GLY A 663 4.13 -9.18 0.89
CA GLY A 663 5.45 -8.85 1.46
C GLY A 663 6.55 -8.72 0.42
N SER A 664 7.00 -9.84 -0.15
CA SER A 664 8.09 -9.87 -1.15
C SER A 664 7.63 -10.17 -2.58
N GLY A 665 6.33 -10.40 -2.77
CA GLY A 665 5.76 -10.89 -4.01
C GLY A 665 4.74 -9.95 -4.64
N ASP A 666 3.86 -10.52 -5.45
CA ASP A 666 2.96 -9.82 -6.34
C ASP A 666 1.55 -9.61 -5.75
N ILE A 667 0.88 -8.55 -6.19
CA ILE A 667 -0.59 -8.43 -6.11
C ILE A 667 -1.11 -8.43 -7.54
N ALA A 668 -1.57 -9.57 -8.03
CA ALA A 668 -2.08 -9.72 -9.40
C ALA A 668 -3.08 -10.87 -9.47
N ALA A 669 -3.86 -11.00 -10.55
CA ALA A 669 -4.61 -12.24 -10.76
C ALA A 669 -3.67 -13.39 -11.16
N THR A 670 -2.74 -13.12 -12.07
CA THR A 670 -1.66 -14.04 -12.46
C THR A 670 -0.43 -13.25 -12.85
N HIS A 671 0.76 -13.74 -12.53
CA HIS A 671 2.02 -13.23 -13.06
C HIS A 671 2.91 -14.41 -13.49
N SER A 672 3.37 -14.42 -14.74
CA SER A 672 4.29 -15.45 -15.23
C SER A 672 5.23 -14.88 -16.29
N GLY A 673 6.46 -14.58 -15.90
CA GLY A 673 7.42 -13.91 -16.78
C GLY A 673 6.88 -12.56 -17.22
N SER A 674 6.75 -12.33 -18.53
CA SER A 674 6.27 -11.04 -19.07
C SER A 674 4.75 -10.93 -19.20
N THR A 675 3.98 -11.95 -18.80
CA THR A 675 2.52 -11.91 -18.87
C THR A 675 1.91 -11.78 -17.49
N HIS A 676 1.01 -10.82 -17.34
CA HIS A 676 0.26 -10.59 -16.11
C HIS A 676 -1.22 -10.37 -16.40
N THR A 677 -2.08 -10.59 -15.41
CA THR A 677 -3.49 -10.21 -15.46
C THR A 677 -3.92 -9.53 -14.15
N PRO A 678 -4.84 -8.56 -14.20
CA PRO A 678 -5.18 -7.75 -13.04
C PRO A 678 -6.03 -8.51 -12.03
N LEU A 679 -5.73 -8.31 -10.74
CA LEU A 679 -6.63 -8.64 -9.64
C LEU A 679 -7.83 -7.70 -9.69
N ARG A 680 -9.04 -8.25 -9.83
CA ARG A 680 -10.26 -7.43 -9.95
C ARG A 680 -10.84 -7.17 -8.57
N ILE A 681 -11.01 -5.88 -8.29
CA ILE A 681 -11.49 -5.37 -7.02
C ILE A 681 -12.74 -4.51 -7.24
N GLU A 682 -13.56 -4.44 -6.20
CA GLU A 682 -14.67 -3.51 -6.06
C GLU A 682 -14.58 -2.89 -4.66
N VAL A 683 -14.18 -1.62 -4.63
CA VAL A 683 -14.01 -0.84 -3.40
C VAL A 683 -15.04 0.28 -3.34
N LEU A 684 -16.02 0.15 -2.42
CA LEU A 684 -17.04 1.20 -2.21
C LEU A 684 -16.59 2.30 -1.25
N GLY A 685 -15.55 2.06 -0.45
CA GLY A 685 -14.87 3.06 0.38
C GLY A 685 -13.58 3.55 -0.26
N THR A 686 -12.47 3.48 0.46
CA THR A 686 -11.14 3.91 -0.03
C THR A 686 -10.14 2.76 -0.02
N LEU A 687 -9.33 2.65 -1.07
CA LEU A 687 -8.13 1.81 -1.06
C LEU A 687 -7.05 2.49 -0.22
N THR A 688 -7.05 2.20 1.08
CA THR A 688 -6.13 2.80 2.05
C THR A 688 -4.67 2.43 1.75
N SER A 689 -4.41 1.18 1.37
CA SER A 689 -3.09 0.76 0.91
C SER A 689 -3.17 -0.50 0.05
N ALA A 690 -2.43 -0.51 -1.06
CA ALA A 690 -2.06 -1.74 -1.76
C ALA A 690 -0.54 -1.74 -1.96
N THR A 691 0.16 -2.66 -1.30
CA THR A 691 1.63 -2.75 -1.37
C THR A 691 2.06 -4.15 -1.81
N ALA A 692 2.80 -4.21 -2.91
CA ALA A 692 3.44 -5.42 -3.43
C ALA A 692 4.96 -5.29 -3.34
N GLY A 693 5.65 -6.40 -3.05
CA GLY A 693 7.10 -6.47 -3.07
C GLY A 693 7.69 -6.46 -4.49
N GLN A 694 6.93 -6.89 -5.49
CA GLN A 694 7.29 -6.89 -6.91
C GLN A 694 6.20 -6.22 -7.76
N LEU A 695 5.39 -6.99 -8.50
CA LEU A 695 4.35 -6.48 -9.38
C LEU A 695 3.07 -6.13 -8.60
N LEU A 696 2.48 -4.98 -8.91
CA LEU A 696 1.10 -4.67 -8.57
C LEU A 696 0.27 -4.53 -9.84
N ASP A 697 -0.79 -5.32 -10.01
CA ASP A 697 -1.73 -5.24 -11.14
C ASP A 697 -3.16 -5.29 -10.63
N LEU A 698 -3.81 -4.12 -10.54
CA LEU A 698 -5.14 -3.92 -9.99
C LEU A 698 -6.13 -3.42 -11.05
N ARG A 699 -7.37 -3.92 -10.98
CA ARG A 699 -8.48 -3.42 -11.78
C ARG A 699 -9.73 -3.20 -10.95
N GLU A 700 -10.11 -1.94 -10.77
CA GLU A 700 -11.40 -1.56 -10.18
C GLU A 700 -12.53 -1.76 -11.22
N ILE A 701 -13.64 -2.39 -10.82
CA ILE A 701 -14.70 -2.77 -11.77
C ILE A 701 -16.03 -2.01 -11.62
N SER A 702 -16.22 -1.23 -10.55
CA SER A 702 -17.53 -0.67 -10.22
C SER A 702 -17.68 0.83 -10.53
N GLY A 703 -16.60 1.60 -10.48
CA GLY A 703 -16.64 3.05 -10.65
C GLY A 703 -15.28 3.71 -10.41
N ASP A 704 -15.28 4.84 -9.71
CA ASP A 704 -14.08 5.56 -9.32
C ASP A 704 -13.30 4.80 -8.25
N LEU A 705 -11.96 4.87 -8.30
CA LEU A 705 -11.08 4.35 -7.27
C LEU A 705 -10.51 5.53 -6.45
N ASP A 706 -11.12 5.77 -5.30
CA ASP A 706 -10.52 6.62 -4.27
C ASP A 706 -9.45 5.80 -3.54
N PHE A 707 -8.22 6.31 -3.49
CA PHE A 707 -7.09 5.64 -2.85
C PHE A 707 -6.28 6.61 -2.00
N GLU A 708 -5.54 6.06 -1.05
CA GLU A 708 -4.53 6.81 -0.30
C GLU A 708 -3.14 6.44 -0.79
N ARG A 709 -2.89 5.13 -0.99
CA ARG A 709 -1.56 4.64 -1.30
C ARG A 709 -1.53 3.38 -2.16
N ILE A 710 -0.64 3.36 -3.14
CA ILE A 710 -0.31 2.22 -3.98
C ILE A 710 1.22 2.11 -4.05
N GLY A 711 1.76 0.94 -3.77
CA GLY A 711 3.20 0.68 -3.74
C GLY A 711 3.55 -0.62 -4.44
N ALA A 712 4.57 -0.59 -5.28
CA ALA A 712 5.17 -1.76 -5.91
C ALA A 712 6.70 -1.65 -5.78
N GLY A 713 7.36 -2.77 -5.46
CA GLY A 713 8.82 -2.83 -5.54
C GLY A 713 9.33 -2.92 -6.97
N GLY A 714 8.48 -3.33 -7.92
CA GLY A 714 8.71 -3.27 -9.37
C GLY A 714 7.60 -2.47 -10.05
N ASP A 715 7.02 -3.01 -11.12
CA ASP A 715 6.00 -2.33 -11.91
C ASP A 715 4.63 -2.25 -11.21
N ALA A 716 3.91 -1.16 -11.43
CA ALA A 716 2.53 -0.97 -11.00
C ALA A 716 1.59 -0.71 -12.20
N PHE A 717 0.53 -1.49 -12.29
CA PHE A 717 -0.55 -1.40 -13.26
C PHE A 717 -1.86 -1.13 -12.53
N VAL A 718 -2.53 -0.03 -12.86
CA VAL A 718 -3.81 0.36 -12.26
C VAL A 718 -4.83 0.65 -13.35
N ALA A 719 -5.89 -0.15 -13.40
CA ALA A 719 -6.96 -0.02 -14.38
C ALA A 719 -8.30 0.37 -13.72
N VAL A 720 -8.91 1.47 -14.17
CA VAL A 720 -10.23 1.93 -13.71
C VAL A 720 -11.16 2.18 -14.92
N PRO A 721 -11.58 1.12 -15.64
CA PRO A 721 -12.27 1.24 -16.92
C PRO A 721 -13.65 1.93 -16.88
N LEU A 722 -14.26 2.11 -15.71
CA LEU A 722 -15.59 2.72 -15.55
C LEU A 722 -15.58 4.00 -14.68
N GLY A 723 -14.41 4.54 -14.33
CA GLY A 723 -14.29 5.68 -13.44
C GLY A 723 -12.92 6.36 -13.48
N GLY A 724 -12.66 7.26 -12.53
CA GLY A 724 -11.40 7.97 -12.30
C GLY A 724 -10.56 7.39 -11.17
N LEU A 725 -9.33 7.87 -11.07
CA LEU A 725 -8.37 7.49 -10.02
C LEU A 725 -8.06 8.73 -9.17
N PHE A 726 -8.44 8.71 -7.89
CA PHE A 726 -8.39 9.89 -7.04
C PHE A 726 -7.64 9.64 -5.74
N GLN A 727 -6.54 10.37 -5.55
CA GLN A 727 -5.81 10.35 -4.31
C GLN A 727 -6.57 11.19 -3.26
N THR A 728 -6.79 10.63 -2.06
CA THR A 728 -7.61 11.25 -1.00
C THR A 728 -6.77 11.96 0.07
N VAL A 729 -5.50 11.59 0.24
CA VAL A 729 -4.55 12.18 1.19
C VAL A 729 -3.33 12.76 0.47
N GLY A 730 -2.69 13.78 1.05
CA GLY A 730 -1.43 14.33 0.51
C GLY A 730 -0.23 13.40 0.72
N GLY A 731 0.88 13.70 0.05
CA GLY A 731 2.10 12.88 0.06
C GLY A 731 2.17 11.95 -1.14
N ILE A 732 3.11 11.00 -1.13
CA ILE A 732 3.29 10.05 -2.23
C ILE A 732 2.08 9.11 -2.29
N GLY A 733 1.29 9.23 -3.37
CA GLY A 733 0.15 8.37 -3.61
C GLY A 733 0.55 7.05 -4.26
N VAL A 734 1.43 7.10 -5.27
CA VAL A 734 1.90 5.90 -5.98
C VAL A 734 3.42 5.83 -5.97
N ALA A 735 3.99 4.68 -5.61
CA ALA A 735 5.42 4.41 -5.72
C ALA A 735 5.68 3.10 -6.45
N ALA A 736 6.51 3.13 -7.49
CA ALA A 736 6.81 1.96 -8.32
C ALA A 736 8.12 2.16 -9.11
N GLU A 737 8.63 1.10 -9.74
CA GLU A 737 9.67 1.20 -10.77
C GLU A 737 9.10 1.86 -12.03
N ASN A 738 8.07 1.23 -12.63
CA ASN A 738 7.28 1.81 -13.72
C ASN A 738 5.80 1.88 -13.34
N LEU A 739 5.09 2.88 -13.86
CA LEU A 739 3.68 3.07 -13.59
C LEU A 739 2.87 3.13 -14.88
N THR A 740 1.91 2.22 -15.01
CA THR A 740 0.90 2.22 -16.07
C THR A 740 -0.49 2.43 -15.47
N ILE A 741 -1.16 3.51 -15.89
CA ILE A 741 -2.54 3.82 -15.50
C ILE A 741 -3.43 3.77 -16.74
N ASN A 742 -4.56 3.07 -16.68
CA ASN A 742 -5.54 3.04 -17.77
C ASN A 742 -6.98 3.21 -17.25
N LEU A 743 -7.64 4.30 -17.60
CA LEU A 743 -8.99 4.59 -17.11
C LEU A 743 -9.83 5.42 -18.08
N GLN A 744 -11.16 5.42 -17.89
CA GLN A 744 -12.08 6.25 -18.68
C GLN A 744 -12.38 7.61 -18.03
N GLY A 745 -12.19 7.75 -16.72
CA GLY A 745 -12.41 9.00 -15.99
C GLY A 745 -11.20 9.94 -16.01
N ALA A 746 -11.02 10.71 -14.93
CA ALA A 746 -9.86 11.57 -14.71
C ALA A 746 -8.81 10.89 -13.82
N ILE A 747 -7.54 11.30 -13.93
CA ILE A 747 -6.48 10.99 -12.97
C ILE A 747 -6.28 12.23 -12.10
N GLY A 748 -6.55 12.12 -10.79
CA GLY A 748 -6.44 13.22 -9.84
C GLY A 748 -7.55 14.26 -9.97
N ARG A 749 -7.42 15.33 -9.19
CA ARG A 749 -8.33 16.48 -9.16
C ARG A 749 -7.51 17.77 -9.23
N VAL A 750 -8.12 18.87 -9.66
CA VAL A 750 -7.46 20.20 -9.66
C VAL A 750 -6.93 20.62 -8.28
N THR A 751 -7.56 20.16 -7.20
CA THR A 751 -7.13 20.44 -5.82
C THR A 751 -6.16 19.41 -5.26
N GLN A 752 -6.00 18.27 -5.95
CA GLN A 752 -5.21 17.13 -5.48
C GLN A 752 -4.77 16.28 -6.68
N SER A 753 -3.59 16.58 -7.20
CA SER A 753 -2.92 15.74 -8.19
C SER A 753 -2.59 14.37 -7.59
N VAL A 754 -2.46 13.35 -8.44
CA VAL A 754 -1.88 12.08 -8.03
C VAL A 754 -0.37 12.27 -7.94
N THR A 755 0.18 12.22 -6.74
CA THR A 755 1.62 12.34 -6.51
C THR A 755 2.27 10.98 -6.71
N ILE A 756 3.25 10.90 -7.61
CA ILE A 756 3.95 9.67 -7.97
C ILE A 756 5.44 9.75 -7.67
N LEU A 757 6.01 8.64 -7.22
CA LEU A 757 7.45 8.45 -7.05
C LEU A 757 7.87 7.25 -7.91
N LEU A 758 8.53 7.52 -9.03
CA LEU A 758 9.07 6.49 -9.91
C LEU A 758 10.57 6.35 -9.69
N ASP A 759 11.10 5.13 -9.75
CA ASP A 759 12.54 4.88 -9.66
C ASP A 759 13.31 5.68 -10.72
N ALA A 760 14.40 6.36 -10.36
CA ALA A 760 15.19 7.15 -11.31
C ALA A 760 16.60 6.58 -11.50
N PRO A 761 17.15 6.61 -12.73
CA PRO A 761 16.62 7.25 -13.95
C PRO A 761 15.76 6.33 -14.86
N ALA A 762 15.48 5.10 -14.41
CA ALA A 762 14.91 4.06 -15.26
C ALA A 762 13.38 4.09 -15.35
N GLY A 763 12.70 4.60 -14.32
CA GLY A 763 11.25 4.55 -14.22
C GLY A 763 10.55 5.31 -15.34
N ARG A 764 9.39 4.80 -15.74
CA ARG A 764 8.56 5.32 -16.84
C ARG A 764 7.11 5.48 -16.42
N LEU A 765 6.51 6.58 -16.88
CA LEU A 765 5.07 6.82 -16.77
C LEU A 765 4.36 6.54 -18.11
N VAL A 766 3.33 5.69 -18.02
CA VAL A 766 2.29 5.49 -19.03
C VAL A 766 0.94 5.79 -18.39
N ALA A 767 0.17 6.75 -18.92
CA ALA A 767 -1.12 7.15 -18.36
C ALA A 767 -2.15 7.43 -19.46
N ASP A 768 -3.19 6.61 -19.52
CA ASP A 768 -4.36 6.79 -20.39
C ASP A 768 -5.58 7.20 -19.56
N ALA A 769 -6.20 8.31 -19.91
CA ALA A 769 -7.44 8.80 -19.28
C ALA A 769 -8.47 9.27 -20.33
N GLY A 770 -9.76 9.07 -20.03
CA GLY A 770 -10.81 9.66 -20.84
C GLY A 770 -11.03 11.15 -20.54
N GLY A 771 -10.82 11.56 -19.29
CA GLY A 771 -10.92 12.92 -18.78
C GLY A 771 -9.56 13.55 -18.47
N ASN A 772 -9.55 14.54 -17.57
CA ASN A 772 -8.36 15.31 -17.24
C ASN A 772 -7.29 14.47 -16.50
N ILE A 773 -6.03 14.84 -16.67
CA ILE A 773 -4.88 14.20 -16.00
C ILE A 773 -4.18 15.25 -15.14
N TRP A 774 -4.06 14.98 -13.83
CA TRP A 774 -3.30 15.76 -12.86
C TRP A 774 -2.32 14.83 -12.14
N ILE A 775 -1.04 14.89 -12.52
CA ILE A 775 0.03 14.07 -11.96
C ILE A 775 1.16 14.99 -11.48
N ASP A 776 1.72 14.68 -10.31
CA ASP A 776 2.86 15.39 -9.73
C ASP A 776 3.98 14.40 -9.42
N GLY A 777 5.12 14.51 -10.10
CA GLY A 777 6.32 13.71 -9.87
C GLY A 777 7.08 14.23 -8.65
N ALA A 778 7.14 13.43 -7.60
CA ALA A 778 7.83 13.78 -6.36
C ALA A 778 9.29 13.31 -6.35
N SER A 779 10.12 14.07 -5.65
CA SER A 779 11.45 13.64 -5.21
C SER A 779 11.36 12.68 -4.01
N GLY A 780 12.33 11.79 -3.88
CA GLY A 780 12.39 10.83 -2.77
C GLY A 780 13.66 9.95 -2.80
N PRO A 781 13.79 8.99 -1.88
CA PRO A 781 14.96 8.12 -1.81
C PRO A 781 15.22 7.29 -3.08
N LEU A 782 14.16 6.95 -3.82
CA LEU A 782 14.22 6.22 -5.10
C LEU A 782 14.45 7.16 -6.31
N ASN A 783 14.24 8.47 -6.13
CA ASN A 783 14.35 9.47 -7.19
C ASN A 783 14.77 10.79 -6.57
N THR A 784 16.07 10.92 -6.33
CA THR A 784 16.64 12.08 -5.65
C THR A 784 16.64 13.33 -6.52
N SER A 785 16.61 13.18 -7.85
CA SER A 785 16.47 14.29 -8.78
C SER A 785 15.05 14.81 -8.88
N GLY A 786 14.05 14.00 -8.53
CA GLY A 786 12.63 14.35 -8.69
C GLY A 786 12.19 14.38 -10.15
N ASP A 787 12.92 13.70 -11.05
CA ASP A 787 12.61 13.70 -12.48
C ASP A 787 11.39 12.84 -12.80
N LEU A 788 10.53 13.34 -13.67
CA LEU A 788 9.39 12.63 -14.21
C LEU A 788 9.63 12.24 -15.66
N ASN A 789 9.90 10.95 -15.87
CA ASN A 789 10.14 10.37 -17.18
C ASN A 789 8.83 9.92 -17.86
N ILE A 790 8.48 10.56 -18.96
CA ILE A 790 7.22 10.32 -19.68
C ILE A 790 7.45 9.46 -20.92
N THR A 791 6.84 8.27 -20.95
CA THR A 791 6.73 7.49 -22.19
C THR A 791 5.43 7.84 -22.92
N HIS A 792 4.31 7.90 -22.19
CA HIS A 792 3.00 8.18 -22.79
C HIS A 792 2.02 8.77 -21.77
N VAL A 793 1.43 9.92 -22.07
CA VAL A 793 0.35 10.53 -21.30
C VAL A 793 -0.73 10.97 -22.29
N PHE A 794 -1.90 10.36 -22.21
CA PHE A 794 -2.97 10.54 -23.17
C PHE A 794 -4.30 10.81 -22.50
N SER A 795 -4.84 12.01 -22.72
CA SER A 795 -6.22 12.35 -22.42
C SER A 795 -7.06 12.39 -23.68
N SER A 796 -8.09 11.54 -23.79
CA SER A 796 -8.92 11.47 -25.00
C SER A 796 -9.90 12.64 -25.17
N GLY A 797 -10.20 13.36 -24.09
CA GLY A 797 -11.19 14.44 -24.09
C GLY A 797 -10.95 15.57 -23.09
N GLY A 798 -9.89 15.50 -22.28
CA GLY A 798 -9.60 16.44 -21.21
C GLY A 798 -8.26 17.17 -21.35
N ASP A 799 -7.90 17.87 -20.28
CA ASP A 799 -6.65 18.61 -20.12
C ASP A 799 -5.57 17.75 -19.45
N VAL A 800 -4.31 18.05 -19.72
CA VAL A 800 -3.15 17.40 -19.08
C VAL A 800 -2.39 18.44 -18.27
N THR A 801 -2.19 18.15 -16.98
CA THR A 801 -1.36 18.92 -16.06
C THR A 801 -0.34 17.99 -15.43
N LEU A 802 0.93 18.22 -15.76
CA LEU A 802 2.06 17.47 -15.21
C LEU A 802 2.98 18.43 -14.45
N ALA A 803 3.32 18.05 -13.24
CA ALA A 803 4.35 18.72 -12.45
C ALA A 803 5.45 17.71 -12.07
N ALA A 804 6.66 18.20 -11.84
CA ALA A 804 7.76 17.44 -11.27
C ALA A 804 8.59 18.36 -10.36
N ASP A 805 9.10 17.80 -9.26
CA ASP A 805 10.09 18.50 -8.43
C ASP A 805 11.37 18.79 -9.22
N GLY A 806 11.84 17.82 -10.01
CA GLY A 806 12.96 17.95 -10.94
C GLY A 806 12.52 18.30 -12.36
N SER A 807 13.02 17.55 -13.34
CA SER A 807 12.74 17.73 -14.76
C SER A 807 11.57 16.87 -15.25
N ILE A 808 10.86 17.30 -16.29
CA ILE A 808 9.96 16.41 -17.03
C ILE A 808 10.66 16.01 -18.32
N LEU A 809 10.95 14.72 -18.46
CA LEU A 809 11.82 14.20 -19.52
C LEU A 809 11.06 13.28 -20.47
N ASN A 810 11.45 13.30 -21.75
CA ASN A 810 11.06 12.30 -22.73
C ASN A 810 12.25 11.37 -23.00
N PRO A 811 12.39 10.26 -22.25
CA PRO A 811 13.52 9.36 -22.39
C PRO A 811 13.50 8.57 -23.70
N GLU A 812 12.37 8.52 -24.42
CA GLU A 812 12.25 7.80 -25.67
C GLU A 812 12.46 8.74 -26.86
N ALA A 813 13.46 8.43 -27.70
CA ALA A 813 13.72 9.14 -28.96
C ALA A 813 12.65 8.77 -30.01
N GLY A 814 11.42 9.25 -29.79
CA GLY A 814 10.28 9.07 -30.67
C GLY A 814 10.01 10.29 -31.55
N SER A 815 9.17 10.13 -32.57
CA SER A 815 8.61 11.23 -33.37
C SER A 815 7.10 11.38 -33.17
N VAL A 816 6.53 10.59 -32.25
CA VAL A 816 5.12 10.61 -31.87
C VAL A 816 4.98 11.40 -30.58
N ALA A 817 3.88 12.14 -30.44
CA ALA A 817 3.60 12.86 -29.21
C ALA A 817 3.60 11.91 -28.00
N SER A 818 4.38 12.25 -26.99
CA SER A 818 4.38 11.59 -25.70
C SER A 818 3.26 12.14 -24.81
N ILE A 819 2.74 13.34 -25.10
CA ILE A 819 1.68 14.00 -24.31
C ILE A 819 0.53 14.47 -25.21
N HIS A 820 -0.68 14.00 -24.95
CA HIS A 820 -1.90 14.39 -25.70
C HIS A 820 -2.97 14.95 -24.75
N GLY A 821 -3.56 16.09 -25.12
CA GLY A 821 -4.68 16.69 -24.39
C GLY A 821 -5.20 17.95 -25.05
N ASN A 822 -6.24 18.56 -24.47
CA ASN A 822 -6.79 19.83 -24.96
C ASN A 822 -5.88 20.99 -24.54
N LYS A 823 -5.88 21.35 -23.25
CA LYS A 823 -4.86 22.21 -22.63
C LYS A 823 -3.76 21.33 -22.04
N ILE A 824 -2.51 21.69 -22.27
CA ILE A 824 -1.34 21.01 -21.70
C ILE A 824 -0.62 22.02 -20.80
N SER A 825 -0.37 21.67 -19.54
CA SER A 825 0.36 22.51 -18.58
C SER A 825 1.46 21.69 -17.93
N LEU A 826 2.70 22.12 -18.12
CA LEU A 826 3.90 21.42 -17.69
C LEU A 826 4.70 22.30 -16.71
N THR A 827 5.12 21.73 -15.58
CA THR A 827 5.88 22.45 -14.57
C THR A 827 7.04 21.59 -14.06
N ALA A 828 8.28 22.03 -14.32
CA ALA A 828 9.49 21.49 -13.71
C ALA A 828 9.99 22.48 -12.66
N ARG A 829 9.88 22.15 -11.37
CA ARG A 829 10.13 23.12 -10.28
C ARG A 829 11.60 23.50 -10.18
N ASP A 830 12.50 22.52 -10.20
CA ASP A 830 13.96 22.71 -10.07
C ASP A 830 14.73 22.10 -11.27
N GLY A 831 14.03 21.82 -12.38
CA GLY A 831 14.60 21.15 -13.56
C GLY A 831 14.23 21.76 -14.91
N SER A 832 14.45 21.00 -15.98
CA SER A 832 14.11 21.36 -17.36
C SER A 832 12.84 20.67 -17.85
N LEU A 833 12.26 21.18 -18.94
CA LEU A 833 11.21 20.49 -19.68
C LEU A 833 11.84 19.92 -20.96
N GLY A 834 12.11 18.62 -20.96
CA GLY A 834 12.90 17.96 -22.00
C GLY A 834 14.39 18.29 -21.91
N VAL A 835 15.15 17.68 -22.82
CA VAL A 835 16.59 17.90 -23.00
C VAL A 835 16.92 17.95 -24.48
N LEU A 836 18.11 18.44 -24.83
CA LEU A 836 18.57 18.48 -26.21
C LEU A 836 18.51 17.07 -26.87
N GLY A 837 17.71 16.92 -27.92
CA GLY A 837 17.49 15.65 -28.62
C GLY A 837 16.49 14.69 -27.94
N GLY A 838 15.99 15.06 -26.76
CA GLY A 838 14.93 14.42 -26.01
C GLY A 838 13.80 15.41 -25.71
N ASP A 839 13.37 16.15 -26.73
CA ASP A 839 12.32 17.16 -26.63
C ASP A 839 10.99 16.54 -26.17
N LEU A 840 10.20 17.29 -25.40
CA LEU A 840 8.84 16.89 -25.05
C LEU A 840 7.93 17.07 -26.27
N ILE A 841 7.38 15.97 -26.75
CA ILE A 841 6.55 15.96 -27.95
C ILE A 841 5.08 16.01 -27.53
N VAL A 842 4.41 17.08 -27.89
CA VAL A 842 3.01 17.35 -27.51
C VAL A 842 2.08 17.26 -28.71
N ASN A 843 0.83 16.94 -28.43
CA ASN A 843 -0.32 17.09 -29.30
C ASN A 843 -1.42 17.81 -28.52
N SER A 844 -1.34 19.13 -28.52
CA SER A 844 -2.32 20.01 -27.89
C SER A 844 -3.57 20.14 -28.76
N ARG A 845 -4.66 20.61 -28.17
CA ARG A 845 -5.95 20.76 -28.88
C ARG A 845 -6.46 19.47 -29.51
N PHE A 846 -6.14 18.34 -28.88
CA PHE A 846 -6.38 17.00 -29.44
C PHE A 846 -7.86 16.73 -29.75
N ALA A 847 -8.76 17.03 -28.81
CA ALA A 847 -10.21 16.82 -28.96
C ALA A 847 -11.04 18.12 -28.81
N GLY A 848 -10.40 19.21 -28.41
CA GLY A 848 -11.03 20.50 -28.09
C GLY A 848 -10.03 21.66 -28.20
N SER A 849 -10.46 22.86 -27.86
CA SER A 849 -9.55 24.02 -27.81
C SER A 849 -8.71 24.01 -26.53
N GLY A 850 -7.46 24.45 -26.62
CA GLY A 850 -6.58 24.62 -25.47
C GLY A 850 -5.30 25.35 -25.86
N VAL A 851 -4.43 25.52 -24.86
CA VAL A 851 -3.12 26.15 -24.97
C VAL A 851 -2.07 25.27 -24.30
N VAL A 852 -0.81 25.47 -24.66
CA VAL A 852 0.34 24.86 -23.98
C VAL A 852 0.96 25.88 -23.03
N ASN A 853 1.02 25.53 -21.74
CA ASN A 853 1.77 26.25 -20.72
C ASN A 853 2.98 25.41 -20.31
N ALA A 854 4.10 26.08 -20.09
CA ALA A 854 5.35 25.44 -19.73
C ALA A 854 6.11 26.32 -18.73
N HIS A 855 6.54 25.76 -17.62
CA HIS A 855 7.29 26.47 -16.60
C HIS A 855 8.47 25.61 -16.15
N ALA A 856 9.67 26.19 -16.17
CA ALA A 856 10.91 25.51 -15.80
C ALA A 856 11.92 26.49 -15.18
N GLN A 857 12.84 25.99 -14.36
CA GLN A 857 14.08 26.73 -14.05
C GLN A 857 15.16 26.52 -15.12
N GLY A 858 15.16 25.34 -15.77
CA GLY A 858 16.07 24.99 -16.86
C GLY A 858 15.55 25.34 -18.26
N ASP A 859 16.17 24.74 -19.28
CA ASP A 859 15.73 24.86 -20.67
C ASP A 859 14.34 24.25 -20.87
N ILE A 860 13.64 24.71 -21.91
CA ILE A 860 12.36 24.14 -22.34
C ILE A 860 12.49 23.68 -23.78
N TYR A 861 12.28 22.39 -24.03
CA TYR A 861 12.30 21.74 -25.34
C TYR A 861 10.91 21.17 -25.63
N LEU A 862 10.15 21.85 -26.50
CA LEU A 862 8.78 21.47 -26.86
C LEU A 862 8.58 21.40 -28.37
N ILE A 863 7.98 20.29 -28.81
CA ILE A 863 7.59 20.06 -30.21
C ILE A 863 6.10 19.75 -30.28
N GLU A 864 5.34 20.59 -30.97
CA GLU A 864 3.98 20.28 -31.40
C GLU A 864 4.02 19.59 -32.77
N THR A 865 3.49 18.37 -32.82
CA THR A 865 3.56 17.52 -34.02
C THR A 865 2.36 17.71 -34.94
N THR A 866 1.19 18.08 -34.40
CA THR A 866 -0.07 18.07 -35.13
C THR A 866 -0.75 19.43 -35.05
N GLY A 867 -0.55 20.25 -36.09
CA GLY A 867 -1.22 21.55 -36.22
C GLY A 867 -0.48 22.69 -35.53
N ASP A 868 -1.25 23.67 -35.04
CA ASP A 868 -0.73 24.92 -34.47
C ASP A 868 -0.38 24.76 -32.98
N LEU A 869 0.81 25.21 -32.59
CA LEU A 869 1.22 25.38 -31.20
C LEU A 869 0.63 26.69 -30.65
N ASN A 870 -0.51 26.60 -29.98
CA ASN A 870 -1.11 27.73 -29.27
C ASN A 870 -0.45 27.91 -27.91
N LEU A 871 0.39 28.93 -27.77
CA LEU A 871 1.10 29.19 -26.52
C LEU A 871 0.22 29.94 -25.53
N GLY A 872 0.14 29.42 -24.31
CA GLY A 872 -0.30 30.17 -23.13
C GLY A 872 0.88 30.92 -22.56
N ASN A 873 1.35 30.52 -21.37
CA ASN A 873 2.57 31.05 -20.76
C ASN A 873 3.71 30.01 -20.80
N VAL A 874 4.82 30.37 -21.43
CA VAL A 874 6.10 29.66 -21.41
C VAL A 874 7.07 30.51 -20.60
N VAL A 875 7.50 30.02 -19.45
CA VAL A 875 8.28 30.77 -18.46
C VAL A 875 9.52 29.98 -18.09
N ILE A 876 10.68 30.61 -18.24
CA ILE A 876 11.95 30.15 -17.70
C ILE A 876 12.39 31.11 -16.59
N ASP A 877 12.41 30.63 -15.35
CA ASP A 877 12.83 31.43 -14.19
C ASP A 877 14.36 31.41 -13.98
N GLY A 878 15.08 30.62 -14.79
CA GLY A 878 16.55 30.53 -14.78
C GLY A 878 17.24 31.87 -15.07
N ILE A 879 18.35 32.11 -14.37
CA ILE A 879 18.99 33.44 -14.30
C ILE A 879 19.98 33.75 -15.43
N THR A 880 20.54 32.78 -16.15
CA THR A 880 21.44 33.06 -17.29
C THR A 880 21.58 31.88 -18.27
N GLY A 881 21.32 32.13 -19.55
CA GLY A 881 21.71 31.27 -20.67
C GLY A 881 20.69 30.23 -21.13
N GLN A 882 19.64 29.96 -20.34
CA GLN A 882 18.59 29.01 -20.68
C GLN A 882 17.75 29.49 -21.87
N THR A 883 17.23 28.53 -22.64
CA THR A 883 16.51 28.79 -23.89
C THR A 883 15.17 28.06 -23.93
N ALA A 884 14.12 28.77 -24.35
CA ALA A 884 12.85 28.18 -24.74
C ALA A 884 12.91 27.77 -26.22
N HIS A 885 13.08 26.47 -26.47
CA HIS A 885 13.04 25.84 -27.78
C HIS A 885 11.61 25.38 -28.09
N LEU A 886 10.91 26.14 -28.94
CA LEU A 886 9.50 25.91 -29.29
C LEU A 886 9.37 25.63 -30.77
N VAL A 887 8.89 24.44 -31.12
CA VAL A 887 8.78 23.97 -32.50
C VAL A 887 7.34 23.56 -32.82
N ALA A 888 6.76 24.11 -33.88
CA ALA A 888 5.53 23.63 -34.50
C ALA A 888 5.86 22.94 -35.83
N GLN A 889 5.86 21.60 -35.83
CA GLN A 889 6.39 20.81 -36.94
C GLN A 889 5.47 20.82 -38.18
N ALA A 890 4.16 20.99 -37.99
CA ALA A 890 3.17 21.00 -39.07
C ALA A 890 2.39 22.31 -39.23
N GLY A 891 2.35 23.17 -38.20
CA GLY A 891 1.51 24.37 -38.19
C GLY A 891 2.25 25.66 -37.79
N ASN A 892 1.48 26.58 -37.21
CA ASN A 892 1.94 27.88 -36.73
C ASN A 892 2.32 27.83 -35.25
N ILE A 893 3.11 28.79 -34.78
CA ILE A 893 3.21 29.13 -33.35
C ILE A 893 2.34 30.36 -33.11
N LEU A 894 1.31 30.28 -32.28
CA LEU A 894 0.31 31.34 -32.12
C LEU A 894 0.17 31.82 -30.67
N ASN A 895 -0.23 33.09 -30.51
CA ASN A 895 -0.59 33.64 -29.21
C ASN A 895 -1.98 33.11 -28.77
N GLY A 896 -1.98 32.16 -27.84
CA GLY A 896 -3.18 31.51 -27.30
C GLY A 896 -3.84 32.25 -26.12
N LEU A 897 -3.26 33.32 -25.59
CA LEU A 897 -3.76 34.01 -24.39
C LEU A 897 -5.10 34.70 -24.65
N ALA A 898 -6.07 34.58 -23.74
CA ALA A 898 -7.38 35.21 -23.90
C ALA A 898 -7.36 36.73 -23.67
N SER A 899 -6.38 37.22 -22.90
CA SER A 899 -6.16 38.63 -22.58
C SER A 899 -4.69 39.00 -22.83
N ALA A 900 -4.35 40.28 -22.70
CA ALA A 900 -2.96 40.73 -22.74
C ALA A 900 -2.11 40.00 -21.67
N GLY A 901 -0.87 39.69 -22.02
CA GLY A 901 0.10 38.94 -21.22
C GLY A 901 1.26 38.48 -22.10
N LEU A 902 2.28 37.85 -21.51
CA LEU A 902 3.45 37.33 -22.24
C LEU A 902 3.26 35.84 -22.59
N ASN A 903 3.56 35.47 -23.84
CA ASN A 903 3.61 34.06 -24.24
C ASN A 903 4.93 33.40 -23.87
N VAL A 904 6.05 34.09 -24.04
CA VAL A 904 7.39 33.56 -23.73
C VAL A 904 8.15 34.55 -22.87
N PHE A 905 8.61 34.10 -21.72
CA PHE A 905 9.45 34.86 -20.79
C PHE A 905 10.68 34.03 -20.42
N GLY A 906 11.87 34.61 -20.53
CA GLY A 906 13.12 33.94 -20.16
C GLY A 906 14.35 34.54 -20.82
N PRO A 907 15.55 33.97 -20.65
CA PRO A 907 16.77 34.56 -21.19
C PRO A 907 16.83 34.54 -22.72
N LYS A 908 16.44 33.42 -23.35
CA LYS A 908 16.49 33.23 -24.81
C LYS A 908 15.28 32.46 -25.34
N ALA A 909 14.92 32.68 -26.60
CA ALA A 909 13.91 31.90 -27.29
C ALA A 909 14.32 31.50 -28.73
N TRP A 910 14.15 30.21 -29.03
CA TRP A 910 14.21 29.63 -30.37
C TRP A 910 12.80 29.25 -30.81
N LEU A 911 12.30 29.87 -31.87
CA LEU A 911 10.97 29.63 -32.40
C LEU A 911 11.06 29.06 -33.81
N GLN A 912 10.48 27.89 -34.06
CA GLN A 912 10.44 27.30 -35.39
C GLN A 912 9.03 26.83 -35.75
N ALA A 913 8.47 27.33 -36.85
CA ALA A 913 7.17 26.91 -37.36
C ALA A 913 7.27 26.49 -38.83
N SER A 914 6.53 25.44 -39.19
CA SER A 914 6.36 25.03 -40.59
C SER A 914 5.56 26.06 -41.39
N LEU A 915 4.62 26.75 -40.74
CA LEU A 915 3.85 27.86 -41.30
C LEU A 915 4.40 29.20 -40.80
N GLY A 916 3.64 29.96 -40.00
CA GLY A 916 4.00 31.26 -39.45
C GLY A 916 4.23 31.26 -37.94
N ILE A 917 4.84 32.33 -37.44
CA ILE A 917 5.03 32.60 -36.01
C ILE A 917 4.29 33.89 -35.68
N GLY A 918 3.34 33.84 -34.76
CA GLY A 918 2.35 34.89 -34.54
C GLY A 918 1.40 35.07 -35.72
N ALA A 919 0.56 36.10 -35.65
CA ALA A 919 -0.30 36.52 -36.75
C ALA A 919 -0.41 38.04 -36.80
N ALA A 920 -0.64 38.62 -37.97
CA ALA A 920 -0.81 40.06 -38.13
C ALA A 920 -1.95 40.65 -37.28
N ALA A 921 -2.98 39.85 -36.98
CA ALA A 921 -4.09 40.26 -36.12
C ALA A 921 -3.80 40.08 -34.62
N LYS A 922 -2.78 39.29 -34.27
CA LYS A 922 -2.42 38.96 -32.89
C LYS A 922 -0.99 38.46 -32.81
N PHE A 923 -0.09 39.35 -32.40
CA PHE A 923 1.34 39.08 -32.37
C PHE A 923 1.65 38.09 -31.26
N LEU A 924 2.74 37.34 -31.45
CA LEU A 924 3.31 36.56 -30.37
C LEU A 924 4.06 37.50 -29.42
N THR A 925 3.60 37.57 -28.18
CA THR A 925 4.17 38.47 -27.16
C THR A 925 5.27 37.77 -26.39
N THR A 926 6.43 38.39 -26.25
CA THR A 926 7.61 37.76 -25.63
C THR A 926 8.43 38.78 -24.85
N SER A 927 9.21 38.33 -23.87
CA SER A 927 10.21 39.14 -23.17
C SER A 927 11.45 38.29 -22.97
N VAL A 928 12.39 38.43 -23.90
CA VAL A 928 13.62 37.63 -23.96
C VAL A 928 14.82 38.48 -24.35
N GLY A 929 15.98 38.18 -23.80
CA GLY A 929 17.22 38.91 -24.11
C GLY A 929 17.81 38.52 -25.46
N SER A 930 17.55 37.31 -25.96
CA SER A 930 17.92 36.91 -27.32
C SER A 930 16.83 36.09 -28.00
N LEU A 931 16.61 36.35 -29.28
CA LEU A 931 15.56 35.73 -30.08
C LEU A 931 16.11 35.26 -31.43
N SER A 932 15.75 34.04 -31.80
CA SER A 932 15.84 33.58 -33.18
C SER A 932 14.54 32.88 -33.59
N ALA A 933 14.04 33.17 -34.79
CA ALA A 933 12.75 32.69 -35.28
C ALA A 933 12.80 32.27 -36.75
N ARG A 934 12.21 31.11 -37.07
CA ARG A 934 12.14 30.56 -38.43
C ARG A 934 10.72 30.11 -38.79
N ALA A 935 10.15 30.72 -39.82
CA ALA A 935 8.85 30.39 -40.42
C ALA A 935 9.02 29.88 -41.86
N LEU A 936 8.81 28.59 -42.09
CA LEU A 936 9.11 27.96 -43.39
C LEU A 936 8.06 28.28 -44.47
N GLY A 937 6.80 28.51 -44.09
CA GLY A 937 5.68 28.70 -45.02
C GLY A 937 4.89 30.00 -44.85
N GLY A 938 5.19 30.78 -43.80
CA GLY A 938 4.43 31.97 -43.41
C GLY A 938 5.32 33.13 -42.97
N GLY A 939 4.68 34.12 -42.31
CA GLY A 939 5.36 35.28 -41.75
C GLY A 939 5.71 35.13 -40.26
N ILE A 940 6.43 36.12 -39.74
CA ILE A 940 6.79 36.27 -38.33
C ILE A 940 6.17 37.58 -37.83
N TRP A 941 5.39 37.53 -36.75
CA TRP A 941 4.77 38.68 -36.07
C TRP A 941 5.02 38.56 -34.57
N ILE A 942 5.98 39.33 -34.06
CA ILE A 942 6.43 39.24 -32.68
C ILE A 942 6.43 40.63 -32.03
N ASP A 943 5.98 40.66 -30.79
CA ASP A 943 5.91 41.83 -29.92
C ASP A 943 6.81 41.58 -28.69
N GLN A 944 7.97 42.22 -28.67
CA GLN A 944 9.03 42.04 -27.69
C GLN A 944 8.98 43.12 -26.61
N PHE A 945 8.91 42.69 -25.36
CA PHE A 945 9.01 43.56 -24.20
C PHE A 945 10.45 43.55 -23.68
N GLY A 946 11.06 44.73 -23.63
CA GLY A 946 12.47 44.89 -23.25
C GLY A 946 13.45 44.67 -24.40
N ALA A 947 14.74 44.86 -24.12
CA ALA A 947 15.78 44.86 -25.13
C ALA A 947 16.02 43.45 -25.67
N VAL A 948 16.23 43.36 -26.99
CA VAL A 948 16.35 42.07 -27.67
C VAL A 948 17.55 42.02 -28.62
N VAL A 949 18.30 40.93 -28.53
CA VAL A 949 19.32 40.57 -29.52
C VAL A 949 18.70 39.58 -30.51
N ALA A 950 18.60 39.97 -31.79
CA ALA A 950 18.21 39.07 -32.85
C ALA A 950 19.42 38.22 -33.29
N GLY A 951 19.49 36.98 -32.80
CA GLY A 951 20.59 36.03 -33.00
C GLY A 951 21.12 35.43 -31.69
N ASN A 952 22.24 34.69 -31.76
CA ASN A 952 22.90 34.06 -30.59
C ASN A 952 22.01 33.10 -29.75
N VAL A 953 21.07 32.45 -30.43
CA VAL A 953 20.24 31.38 -29.85
C VAL A 953 20.53 30.08 -30.59
N LEU A 954 20.76 29.00 -29.85
CA LEU A 954 20.95 27.67 -30.44
C LEU A 954 19.62 27.11 -30.93
N THR A 955 19.66 26.33 -32.00
CA THR A 955 18.52 25.52 -32.46
C THR A 955 18.28 24.35 -31.51
N SER A 956 17.13 23.67 -31.63
CA SER A 956 16.87 22.38 -30.94
C SER A 956 17.84 21.25 -31.32
N ALA A 957 18.78 21.50 -32.24
CA ALA A 957 19.87 20.58 -32.58
C ALA A 957 21.23 21.01 -31.99
N GLY A 958 21.27 22.06 -31.15
CA GLY A 958 22.49 22.55 -30.51
C GLY A 958 23.42 23.32 -31.45
N VAL A 959 22.91 23.81 -32.58
CA VAL A 959 23.69 24.55 -33.59
C VAL A 959 23.21 25.99 -33.69
N LEU A 960 24.14 26.94 -33.82
CA LEU A 960 23.81 28.34 -34.10
C LEU A 960 23.25 28.47 -35.53
N PRO A 961 22.04 29.03 -35.71
CA PRO A 961 21.45 29.25 -37.03
C PRO A 961 22.18 30.37 -37.77
N ALA A 962 22.27 30.27 -39.09
CA ALA A 962 22.88 31.31 -39.94
C ALA A 962 22.06 32.61 -39.99
N ASN A 963 20.76 32.51 -39.71
CA ASN A 963 19.81 33.62 -39.72
C ASN A 963 19.20 33.76 -38.32
N ALA A 964 19.10 34.98 -37.81
CA ALA A 964 18.33 35.29 -36.63
C ALA A 964 16.83 35.15 -36.93
N LEU A 965 16.36 35.80 -37.99
CA LEU A 965 14.97 35.79 -38.41
C LEU A 965 14.87 35.30 -39.85
N GLU A 966 14.03 34.31 -40.10
CA GLU A 966 13.85 33.73 -41.44
C GLU A 966 12.39 33.42 -41.72
N ALA A 967 11.81 34.03 -42.74
CA ALA A 967 10.43 33.81 -43.15
C ALA A 967 10.27 33.75 -44.67
N THR A 968 9.38 32.91 -45.17
CA THR A 968 8.93 33.01 -46.58
C THR A 968 7.90 34.11 -46.78
N GLY A 969 7.16 34.46 -45.72
CA GLY A 969 6.27 35.62 -45.65
C GLY A 969 6.95 36.89 -45.11
N PRO A 970 6.16 37.87 -44.62
CA PRO A 970 6.67 39.07 -43.96
C PRO A 970 7.30 38.78 -42.59
N ILE A 971 8.21 39.64 -42.16
CA ILE A 971 8.75 39.67 -40.79
C ILE A 971 8.32 41.02 -40.17
N THR A 972 7.70 40.97 -39.01
CA THR A 972 7.39 42.14 -38.18
C THR A 972 7.85 41.84 -36.76
N LEU A 973 8.84 42.60 -36.30
CA LEU A 973 9.37 42.58 -34.95
C LEU A 973 9.15 43.97 -34.35
N ASN A 974 8.22 44.07 -33.42
CA ASN A 974 8.08 45.27 -32.59
C ASN A 974 8.82 44.99 -31.28
N ALA A 975 9.73 45.85 -30.88
CA ALA A 975 10.37 45.80 -29.58
C ALA A 975 10.08 47.10 -28.82
N HIS A 976 9.88 47.00 -27.51
CA HIS A 976 9.63 48.15 -26.64
C HIS A 976 10.92 48.66 -25.97
N SER A 977 12.06 48.35 -26.59
CA SER A 977 13.42 48.63 -26.13
C SER A 977 14.39 48.19 -27.25
N PRO A 978 15.71 48.48 -27.18
CA PRO A 978 16.65 48.33 -28.29
C PRO A 978 16.63 46.99 -28.97
N VAL A 979 16.86 47.04 -30.29
CA VAL A 979 17.05 45.86 -31.12
C VAL A 979 18.48 45.83 -31.61
N THR A 980 19.24 44.82 -31.20
CA THR A 980 20.57 44.55 -31.78
C THR A 980 20.49 43.34 -32.72
N VAL A 981 20.72 43.56 -34.01
CA VAL A 981 20.71 42.51 -35.02
C VAL A 981 22.13 42.05 -35.29
N ILE A 982 22.45 40.82 -34.87
CA ILE A 982 23.80 40.23 -34.97
C ILE A 982 23.89 39.04 -35.93
N ALA A 983 22.76 38.59 -36.47
CA ALA A 983 22.69 37.59 -37.52
C ALA A 983 21.60 37.93 -38.54
N ASN A 984 21.64 37.27 -39.71
CA ASN A 984 20.84 37.67 -40.87
C ASN A 984 19.33 37.66 -40.59
N SER A 985 18.62 38.60 -41.19
CA SER A 985 17.15 38.64 -41.22
C SER A 985 16.67 38.53 -42.66
N LEU A 986 16.03 37.41 -43.03
CA LEU A 986 15.65 37.08 -44.40
C LEU A 986 14.14 36.88 -44.52
N ALA A 987 13.49 37.66 -45.39
CA ALA A 987 12.06 37.53 -45.67
C ALA A 987 11.78 37.38 -47.17
N GLY A 988 10.80 36.55 -47.53
CA GLY A 988 10.16 36.61 -48.85
C GLY A 988 9.20 37.80 -48.98
N GLY A 989 8.55 38.19 -47.87
CA GLY A 989 7.69 39.37 -47.75
C GLY A 989 8.43 40.60 -47.21
N ALA A 990 7.68 41.60 -46.74
CA ALA A 990 8.26 42.81 -46.16
C ALA A 990 8.95 42.51 -44.82
N ILE A 991 10.03 43.24 -44.50
CA ILE A 991 10.62 43.25 -43.16
C ILE A 991 10.24 44.57 -42.50
N LEU A 992 9.74 44.52 -41.28
CA LEU A 992 9.52 45.67 -40.40
C LEU A 992 10.18 45.35 -39.05
N ILE A 993 11.13 46.17 -38.64
CA ILE A 993 11.73 46.13 -37.31
C ILE A 993 11.45 47.48 -36.65
N THR A 994 10.79 47.45 -35.50
CA THR A 994 10.43 48.64 -34.72
C THR A 994 11.08 48.54 -33.34
N SER A 995 11.64 49.65 -32.85
CA SER A 995 11.92 49.88 -31.44
C SER A 995 11.04 51.05 -31.03
N ASP A 996 10.01 50.80 -30.23
CA ASP A 996 9.10 51.83 -29.72
C ASP A 996 9.83 52.69 -28.69
N ASP A 997 9.51 53.98 -28.68
CA ASP A 997 10.13 54.96 -27.80
C ASP A 997 9.57 54.94 -26.37
N ASP A 998 10.45 54.97 -25.38
CA ASP A 998 10.14 55.27 -23.99
C ASP A 998 11.05 56.37 -23.40
N ALA A 999 10.49 57.21 -22.52
CA ALA A 999 11.19 58.41 -22.01
C ALA A 999 12.42 58.13 -21.09
N VAL A 1000 12.84 56.87 -20.90
CA VAL A 1000 13.88 56.48 -19.93
C VAL A 1000 14.90 55.48 -20.53
N GLY A 1001 14.63 54.90 -21.69
CA GLY A 1001 15.45 53.94 -22.42
C GLY A 1001 16.43 54.59 -23.39
N ASP A 1002 17.41 53.81 -23.84
CA ASP A 1002 17.99 53.96 -25.18
C ASP A 1002 17.12 53.05 -26.04
N ASP A 1003 16.58 53.48 -27.17
CA ASP A 1003 15.68 52.72 -28.06
C ASP A 1003 16.28 52.50 -29.46
N LEU A 1004 17.61 52.42 -29.50
CA LEU A 1004 18.43 52.20 -30.70
C LEU A 1004 18.15 50.86 -31.40
N ILE A 1005 18.08 50.91 -32.74
CA ILE A 1005 18.25 49.73 -33.60
C ILE A 1005 19.68 49.69 -34.14
N GLN A 1006 20.45 48.68 -33.75
CA GLN A 1006 21.79 48.42 -34.26
C GLN A 1006 21.82 47.21 -35.22
N ILE A 1007 22.50 47.36 -36.36
CA ILE A 1007 22.82 46.25 -37.28
C ILE A 1007 24.33 46.08 -37.32
N ASP A 1008 24.80 44.91 -36.89
CA ASP A 1008 26.22 44.62 -36.74
C ASP A 1008 26.93 44.31 -38.08
N PRO A 1009 28.28 44.46 -38.13
CA PRO A 1009 29.06 44.09 -39.29
C PRO A 1009 28.83 42.63 -39.72
N GLY A 1010 28.75 42.37 -41.03
CA GLY A 1010 28.53 41.02 -41.58
C GLY A 1010 27.07 40.55 -41.61
N VAL A 1011 26.14 41.35 -41.09
CA VAL A 1011 24.70 41.03 -41.07
C VAL A 1011 24.01 41.44 -42.38
N LEU A 1012 23.17 40.55 -42.91
CA LEU A 1012 22.27 40.80 -44.04
C LEU A 1012 20.82 40.89 -43.58
N VAL A 1013 20.19 42.05 -43.76
CA VAL A 1013 18.74 42.25 -43.65
C VAL A 1013 18.16 42.35 -45.06
N ARG A 1014 17.43 41.32 -45.52
CA ARG A 1014 16.98 41.22 -46.91
C ARG A 1014 15.54 40.79 -47.08
N SER A 1015 14.75 41.64 -47.75
CA SER A 1015 13.47 41.26 -48.36
C SER A 1015 13.68 40.92 -49.84
N THR A 1016 13.32 39.69 -50.26
CA THR A 1016 13.47 39.26 -51.67
C THR A 1016 12.27 39.60 -52.54
N GLY A 1017 11.10 39.88 -51.96
CA GLY A 1017 9.86 40.16 -52.70
C GLY A 1017 9.17 41.48 -52.37
N SER A 1018 9.65 42.25 -51.38
CA SER A 1018 8.98 43.48 -50.91
C SER A 1018 9.97 44.52 -50.34
N SER A 1019 9.54 45.30 -49.36
CA SER A 1019 10.27 46.38 -48.70
C SER A 1019 10.98 45.95 -47.41
N VAL A 1020 11.94 46.75 -46.97
CA VAL A 1020 12.50 46.70 -45.61
C VAL A 1020 12.22 48.03 -44.93
N ALA A 1021 11.60 48.02 -43.76
CA ALA A 1021 11.34 49.18 -42.92
C ALA A 1021 12.01 48.99 -41.55
N ILE A 1022 12.73 50.01 -41.10
CA ILE A 1022 13.37 50.06 -39.79
C ILE A 1022 12.94 51.35 -39.12
N ARG A 1023 12.32 51.23 -37.94
CA ARG A 1023 11.74 52.34 -37.20
C ARG A 1023 12.28 52.32 -35.78
N SER A 1024 12.99 53.35 -35.36
CA SER A 1024 13.55 53.40 -34.00
C SER A 1024 13.08 54.65 -33.30
N GLY A 1025 12.73 54.50 -32.02
CA GLY A 1025 12.45 55.60 -31.10
C GLY A 1025 13.62 56.58 -31.02
N ASP A 1026 14.85 56.10 -30.80
CA ASP A 1026 16.01 57.00 -30.65
C ASP A 1026 16.93 57.06 -31.88
N GLY A 1027 17.26 55.93 -32.51
CA GLY A 1027 18.34 55.93 -33.48
C GLY A 1027 18.52 54.65 -34.26
N ILE A 1028 19.16 54.78 -35.42
CA ILE A 1028 19.48 53.63 -36.27
C ILE A 1028 20.98 53.62 -36.51
N TRP A 1029 21.68 52.59 -36.03
CA TRP A 1029 23.11 52.38 -36.29
C TRP A 1029 23.32 51.17 -37.18
N GLN A 1030 23.43 51.44 -38.48
CA GLN A 1030 23.88 50.43 -39.44
C GLN A 1030 25.40 50.49 -39.54
N ARG A 1031 26.11 49.50 -38.95
CA ARG A 1031 27.57 49.48 -38.94
C ARG A 1031 28.15 49.10 -40.31
N ALA A 1032 29.38 49.56 -40.57
CA ALA A 1032 30.16 49.18 -41.76
C ALA A 1032 30.28 47.65 -41.89
N GLY A 1033 30.23 47.13 -43.12
CA GLY A 1033 30.19 45.70 -43.42
C GLY A 1033 28.82 45.02 -43.29
N SER A 1034 27.76 45.72 -42.87
CA SER A 1034 26.37 45.21 -42.89
C SER A 1034 25.66 45.55 -44.20
N THR A 1035 24.60 44.81 -44.55
CA THR A 1035 23.81 45.04 -45.77
C THR A 1035 22.31 45.06 -45.49
N VAL A 1036 21.63 46.13 -45.93
CA VAL A 1036 20.16 46.19 -45.97
C VAL A 1036 19.71 46.20 -47.44
N GLN A 1037 18.88 45.23 -47.82
CA GLN A 1037 18.44 45.03 -49.19
C GLN A 1037 16.93 44.79 -49.29
N ALA A 1038 16.27 45.47 -50.23
CA ALA A 1038 14.86 45.27 -50.53
C ALA A 1038 14.60 45.20 -52.04
N ALA A 1039 13.53 44.48 -52.43
CA ALA A 1039 13.13 44.39 -53.83
C ALA A 1039 12.42 45.65 -54.33
N THR A 1040 11.75 46.40 -53.44
CA THR A 1040 10.94 47.57 -53.81
C THR A 1040 11.43 48.86 -53.17
N ARG A 1041 11.48 48.93 -51.84
CA ARG A 1041 11.93 50.13 -51.10
C ARG A 1041 12.55 49.81 -49.75
N ILE A 1042 13.46 50.65 -49.29
CA ILE A 1042 13.97 50.69 -47.91
C ILE A 1042 13.41 51.95 -47.26
N ASP A 1043 12.83 51.82 -46.06
CA ASP A 1043 12.34 52.92 -45.24
C ASP A 1043 13.07 52.90 -43.89
N LEU A 1044 13.77 53.98 -43.57
CA LEU A 1044 14.50 54.16 -42.33
C LEU A 1044 13.90 55.38 -41.62
N GLU A 1045 13.39 55.17 -40.43
CA GLU A 1045 12.67 56.17 -39.65
C GLU A 1045 13.32 56.24 -38.28
N VAL A 1046 13.92 57.38 -37.98
CA VAL A 1046 14.46 57.70 -36.66
C VAL A 1046 13.42 58.55 -35.92
N ASP A 1047 13.48 58.62 -34.59
CA ASP A 1047 12.51 59.39 -33.79
C ASP A 1047 11.06 58.90 -34.00
N HIS A 1048 10.90 57.57 -34.17
CA HIS A 1048 9.62 56.98 -34.47
C HIS A 1048 8.70 57.00 -33.25
N ALA A 1049 7.52 57.63 -33.40
CA ALA A 1049 6.51 57.70 -32.36
C ALA A 1049 7.01 58.32 -31.04
N SER A 1050 7.94 59.28 -31.16
CA SER A 1050 8.61 59.96 -30.06
C SER A 1050 7.66 60.48 -28.98
N THR A 1051 8.02 60.18 -27.74
CA THR A 1051 7.31 60.54 -26.51
C THR A 1051 8.05 61.61 -25.71
N ASP A 1052 9.29 61.94 -26.11
CA ASP A 1052 10.13 62.95 -25.51
C ASP A 1052 10.65 63.98 -26.56
N PRO A 1053 11.25 65.11 -26.15
CA PRO A 1053 11.67 66.18 -27.07
C PRO A 1053 13.12 66.02 -27.60
N SER A 1054 13.76 64.87 -27.41
CA SER A 1054 15.12 64.56 -27.86
C SER A 1054 15.04 64.03 -29.29
N GLY A 1055 15.74 64.66 -30.22
CA GLY A 1055 15.81 64.14 -31.59
C GLY A 1055 16.74 62.93 -31.68
N GLY A 1056 16.57 62.14 -32.72
CA GLY A 1056 17.25 60.87 -32.89
C GLY A 1056 18.49 60.93 -33.79
N THR A 1057 19.28 59.85 -33.80
CA THR A 1057 20.49 59.73 -34.62
C THR A 1057 20.44 58.57 -35.61
N ALA A 1058 20.52 58.87 -36.91
CA ALA A 1058 20.80 57.87 -37.94
C ALA A 1058 22.31 57.83 -38.26
N LEU A 1059 22.96 56.69 -38.08
CA LEU A 1059 24.32 56.43 -38.53
C LEU A 1059 24.33 55.25 -39.50
N LEU A 1060 24.36 55.56 -40.80
CA LEU A 1060 24.27 54.58 -41.87
C LEU A 1060 25.61 54.39 -42.58
N GLN A 1061 26.35 53.36 -42.18
CA GLN A 1061 27.72 53.08 -42.65
C GLN A 1061 27.85 51.83 -43.52
N GLY A 1062 26.79 51.03 -43.65
CA GLY A 1062 26.80 49.78 -44.41
C GLY A 1062 26.40 49.94 -45.88
N THR A 1063 25.98 48.83 -46.49
CA THR A 1063 25.44 48.76 -47.85
C THR A 1063 23.91 48.87 -47.85
N LEU A 1064 23.35 49.68 -48.75
CA LEU A 1064 21.90 49.86 -48.96
C LEU A 1064 21.52 49.56 -50.42
N ILE A 1065 20.60 48.63 -50.66
CA ILE A 1065 20.20 48.20 -52.02
C ILE A 1065 18.68 48.14 -52.14
N ALA A 1066 18.06 49.08 -52.86
CA ALA A 1066 16.64 49.05 -53.23
C ALA A 1066 16.33 50.07 -54.34
N PRO A 1067 15.29 49.88 -55.17
CA PRO A 1067 14.87 50.90 -56.13
C PRO A 1067 14.64 52.29 -55.52
N LEU A 1068 14.06 52.34 -54.32
CA LEU A 1068 13.85 53.56 -53.51
C LEU A 1068 14.38 53.34 -52.09
N ILE A 1069 15.08 54.32 -51.54
CA ILE A 1069 15.56 54.36 -50.16
C ILE A 1069 15.09 55.67 -49.55
N VAL A 1070 14.35 55.60 -48.45
CA VAL A 1070 13.83 56.76 -47.73
C VAL A 1070 14.42 56.77 -46.32
N LEU A 1071 14.97 57.91 -45.92
CA LEU A 1071 15.40 58.19 -44.55
C LEU A 1071 14.61 59.39 -44.02
N SER A 1072 13.95 59.24 -42.87
CA SER A 1072 13.13 60.26 -42.24
C SER A 1072 13.58 60.53 -40.79
N GLY A 1073 13.68 61.81 -40.43
CA GLY A 1073 13.97 62.31 -39.09
C GLY A 1073 12.72 62.45 -38.21
N ASN A 1074 11.58 62.88 -38.75
CA ASN A 1074 10.35 63.22 -38.01
C ASN A 1074 10.36 64.64 -37.40
N ALA A 1075 9.82 64.85 -36.20
CA ALA A 1075 9.38 66.19 -35.78
C ALA A 1075 10.46 66.98 -35.03
N ASP A 1076 11.41 66.27 -34.43
CA ASP A 1076 12.41 66.79 -33.48
C ASP A 1076 13.77 67.05 -34.15
N GLU A 1077 14.77 67.50 -33.38
CA GLU A 1077 16.08 67.92 -33.94
C GLU A 1077 16.99 66.73 -34.21
N ASP A 1078 16.97 66.19 -35.43
CA ASP A 1078 17.64 64.92 -35.76
C ASP A 1078 19.04 65.09 -36.37
N ASP A 1079 19.90 64.08 -36.14
CA ASP A 1079 21.22 63.95 -36.77
C ASP A 1079 21.25 62.75 -37.74
N LEU A 1080 21.08 63.06 -39.02
CA LEU A 1080 20.98 62.08 -40.10
C LEU A 1080 22.32 61.96 -40.85
N LYS A 1081 23.12 60.94 -40.50
CA LYS A 1081 24.45 60.67 -41.09
C LYS A 1081 24.41 59.48 -42.04
N LEU A 1082 24.52 59.78 -43.33
CA LEU A 1082 24.62 58.81 -44.40
C LEU A 1082 26.08 58.75 -44.90
N ASN A 1083 26.82 57.73 -44.48
CA ASN A 1083 28.20 57.44 -44.90
C ASN A 1083 28.37 55.98 -45.37
N PRO A 1084 27.60 55.54 -46.39
CA PRO A 1084 27.47 54.14 -46.76
C PRO A 1084 28.68 53.61 -47.55
N GLU A 1085 28.98 52.33 -47.41
CA GLU A 1085 29.95 51.63 -48.25
C GLU A 1085 29.48 51.50 -49.71
N LEU A 1086 28.18 51.29 -49.90
CA LEU A 1086 27.54 51.16 -51.21
C LEU A 1086 26.07 51.53 -51.12
N VAL A 1087 25.60 52.33 -52.07
CA VAL A 1087 24.17 52.58 -52.28
C VAL A 1087 23.80 52.23 -53.72
N LEU A 1088 22.79 51.38 -53.89
CA LEU A 1088 22.21 51.06 -55.19
C LEU A 1088 20.70 51.35 -55.15
N GLY A 1089 20.32 52.55 -55.62
CA GLY A 1089 18.93 53.02 -55.54
C GLY A 1089 18.77 54.53 -55.69
N HIS A 1090 17.52 55.00 -55.69
CA HIS A 1090 17.19 56.41 -55.49
C HIS A 1090 17.02 56.70 -53.99
N VAL A 1091 17.80 57.63 -53.44
CA VAL A 1091 17.71 58.02 -52.02
C VAL A 1091 16.91 59.30 -51.85
N GLN A 1092 15.98 59.31 -50.90
CA GLN A 1092 15.23 60.46 -50.42
C GLN A 1092 15.49 60.62 -48.93
N ILE A 1093 15.77 61.84 -48.49
CA ILE A 1093 16.03 62.14 -47.08
C ILE A 1093 15.11 63.28 -46.67
N PHE A 1094 14.36 63.08 -45.60
CA PHE A 1094 13.42 64.01 -45.02
C PHE A 1094 13.87 64.30 -43.59
N GLY A 1095 14.18 65.56 -43.28
CA GLY A 1095 14.33 66.00 -41.90
C GLY A 1095 12.96 66.21 -41.23
N ASP A 1096 12.00 66.71 -42.03
CA ASP A 1096 10.61 67.02 -41.63
C ASP A 1096 10.49 68.23 -40.69
N GLY A 1097 10.51 68.03 -39.37
CA GLY A 1097 10.33 69.05 -38.32
C GLY A 1097 11.62 69.73 -37.87
N ALA A 1098 11.57 70.45 -36.75
CA ALA A 1098 12.68 71.18 -36.10
C ALA A 1098 13.86 71.68 -37.00
N ASN A 1099 15.12 71.52 -36.55
CA ASN A 1099 16.34 71.97 -37.24
C ASN A 1099 17.29 70.79 -37.50
N ASP A 1100 17.02 69.96 -38.50
CA ASP A 1100 17.81 68.73 -38.72
C ASP A 1100 19.22 68.98 -39.27
N LEU A 1101 20.16 68.13 -38.86
CA LEU A 1101 21.50 68.03 -39.42
C LEU A 1101 21.58 66.86 -40.40
N LEU A 1102 21.75 67.18 -41.68
CA LEU A 1102 21.98 66.17 -42.72
C LEU A 1102 23.45 66.13 -43.16
N THR A 1103 24.10 65.00 -42.89
CA THR A 1103 25.46 64.69 -43.37
C THR A 1103 25.40 63.60 -44.43
N VAL A 1104 25.81 63.91 -45.65
CA VAL A 1104 25.92 62.93 -46.74
C VAL A 1104 27.38 62.89 -47.19
N ASP A 1105 28.05 61.77 -46.90
CA ASP A 1105 29.45 61.54 -47.24
C ASP A 1105 29.56 60.40 -48.27
N LEU A 1106 30.65 60.40 -49.05
CA LEU A 1106 30.95 59.37 -50.08
C LEU A 1106 29.93 59.20 -51.22
N MET A 1107 29.15 60.24 -51.56
CA MET A 1107 28.18 60.23 -52.69
C MET A 1107 28.58 61.14 -53.87
N PRO A 1108 29.24 60.63 -54.93
CA PRO A 1108 29.80 61.45 -56.01
C PRO A 1108 28.76 62.01 -57.02
N THR A 1109 27.51 61.55 -57.01
CA THR A 1109 26.44 62.01 -57.92
C THR A 1109 25.21 62.47 -57.12
N LEU A 1110 25.20 63.74 -56.74
CA LEU A 1110 24.07 64.38 -56.04
C LEU A 1110 23.26 65.25 -57.01
N ASP A 1111 21.95 65.04 -57.13
CA ASP A 1111 21.06 65.94 -57.89
C ASP A 1111 20.79 67.22 -57.09
N LEU A 1112 21.57 68.26 -57.37
CA LEU A 1112 21.45 69.57 -56.73
C LEU A 1112 20.21 70.36 -57.17
N ALA A 1113 19.51 69.97 -58.25
CA ALA A 1113 18.42 70.76 -58.82
C ALA A 1113 17.12 70.70 -57.99
N HIS A 1114 16.95 69.66 -57.18
CA HIS A 1114 15.76 69.43 -56.35
C HIS A 1114 16.06 69.52 -54.83
N LYS A 1115 17.19 70.16 -54.48
CA LYS A 1115 17.74 70.26 -53.11
C LYS A 1115 16.78 70.85 -52.05
N LEU A 1116 15.74 71.61 -52.46
CA LEU A 1116 14.87 72.40 -51.58
C LEU A 1116 13.42 72.51 -52.10
N ASN A 1117 12.80 71.42 -52.56
CA ASN A 1117 11.43 71.48 -53.10
C ASN A 1117 10.34 71.83 -52.05
N ALA A 1118 10.69 72.07 -50.79
CA ALA A 1118 9.81 72.53 -49.71
C ALA A 1118 10.24 73.90 -49.15
N ALA A 1119 9.30 74.67 -48.58
CA ALA A 1119 9.46 76.08 -48.20
C ALA A 1119 10.43 76.34 -47.01
N ALA A 1120 10.85 75.30 -46.30
CA ALA A 1120 11.92 75.32 -45.31
C ALA A 1120 12.93 74.22 -45.69
N GLY A 1121 14.21 74.58 -45.77
CA GLY A 1121 15.31 73.65 -46.05
C GLY A 1121 16.08 73.29 -44.77
N PRO A 1122 16.93 72.25 -44.80
CA PRO A 1122 17.73 71.85 -43.64
C PRO A 1122 18.67 72.98 -43.20
N ALA A 1123 18.93 73.08 -41.88
CA ALA A 1123 19.76 74.12 -41.28
C ALA A 1123 21.22 74.07 -41.79
N GLY A 1124 21.69 72.90 -42.22
CA GLY A 1124 22.93 72.70 -42.95
C GLY A 1124 22.94 71.39 -43.73
N LEU A 1125 23.46 71.41 -44.97
CA LEU A 1125 23.81 70.20 -45.72
C LEU A 1125 25.33 70.17 -45.91
N ASN A 1126 25.98 69.18 -45.31
CA ASN A 1126 27.40 68.91 -45.51
C ASN A 1126 27.57 67.78 -46.52
N THR A 1127 28.12 68.09 -47.70
CA THR A 1127 28.27 67.14 -48.82
C THR A 1127 29.68 66.56 -48.97
N GLY A 1128 30.58 66.83 -48.03
CA GLY A 1128 32.02 66.58 -48.21
C GLY A 1128 32.68 67.58 -49.15
#